data_AF-A0A023EVS2-F1
#
_entry.id   AF-A0A023EVS2-F1
#
_cell.length_a   1.000
_cell.length_b   1.000
_cell.length_c   1.000
_cell.angle_alpha   90.00
_cell.angle_beta   90.00
_cell.angle_gamma   90.00
#
_symmetry.space_group_name_H-M   'P 1'
#
loop_
_entity.id
_entity.type
_entity.pdbx_description
1 polymer ?
#
loop_
_entity_poly.entity_id
_entity_poly.type
_entity_poly.pdbx_seq_one_letter_code
_entity_poly.pdbx_strand_id
1 'polypeptide(L)'
;MATRKRSGSGSKRPKEKVVYIYELLLHGANADQNKQNFWDEFFLLQPNTEAFETELQKLDSAKLCAAKSNLLLLLEKCVDIMDVNDVKRTHNALITLSILTYTMFKKYSNPEDGSVENMFAEFRLGDVEEHIKKLVEKIKELIICDNSDTLRFYCLKLLFIVGSGTDNLDDNLLLEYIMSNNLFDSLKKVLSDSTARLEHGHDIVILLALLVNYRKHDATNPYVVKLSLLDDELALHGFGHVISATLFEFIKQQTTNVLAVQNNSWISSLSSMVGNMFLSDEVDEKMYQIRQNNALLLALYEAVHLNRNFITTLATTQAESSSPPSPSNTLNSHHSISDLSSAPIIDVTQYPTNLLVAVFQYCSVVMMDHKNESSAVNLKLCFIILTCISEDQYANSMMHDSNLTFKIFLHRAHMRHRKATTDRASRPQPLAATLLDLLVEFIVSHFMKKFPMELYLLCTGIIHRVIVYQKRCRVRLIYPWKELWTALISLLKFIVYQEQTLVKKCNIFHLAIQVVNIFNLFITYGDTFLATTSSYDELYYELNREEKVFSEIHAMVLRYTTIEECEYKEDVFKLLNSMVNILAIIKHFQIKIKEWLSAESLSTPTEEQILAQIQKNYDLTLKLQDSLEFFERYTEKPHDLFFRNLVKDVVIDTRKSVYNVIKNYNANKSKEIT
;
A
#
# COMPACT_ATOMS: atom_id res chain seq x y z
N MET A 1 -41.62 65.68 7.88
CA MET A 1 -42.51 64.92 8.79
C MET A 1 -42.18 63.45 8.68
N ALA A 2 -41.94 62.82 9.83
CA ALA A 2 -41.32 61.50 9.97
C ALA A 2 -42.17 60.34 9.41
N THR A 3 -41.56 59.47 8.62
CA THR A 3 -42.10 58.16 8.26
C THR A 3 -41.82 57.17 9.38
N ARG A 4 -42.90 56.66 9.96
CA ARG A 4 -42.95 55.71 11.08
C ARG A 4 -42.37 54.35 10.62
N LYS A 5 -41.24 53.93 11.20
CA LYS A 5 -40.73 52.56 11.08
C LYS A 5 -41.74 51.59 11.73
N ARG A 6 -42.37 50.74 10.91
CA ARG A 6 -43.04 49.52 11.40
C ARG A 6 -41.95 48.51 11.75
N SER A 7 -41.91 48.10 13.01
CA SER A 7 -41.15 46.96 13.52
C SER A 7 -41.64 45.69 12.82
N GLY A 8 -40.85 45.20 11.87
CA GLY A 8 -41.01 43.85 11.35
C GLY A 8 -40.67 42.86 12.46
N SER A 9 -41.72 42.28 13.05
CA SER A 9 -41.62 41.03 13.80
C SER A 9 -40.91 40.01 12.93
N GLY A 10 -39.65 39.70 13.24
CA GLY A 10 -38.92 38.61 12.63
C GLY A 10 -39.63 37.32 12.97
N SER A 11 -40.41 36.79 12.02
CA SER A 11 -40.98 35.46 12.05
C SER A 11 -39.88 34.45 12.35
N LYS A 12 -39.76 34.03 13.62
CA LYS A 12 -38.93 32.88 14.01
C LYS A 12 -39.47 31.68 13.25
N ARG A 13 -38.70 31.15 12.29
CA ARG A 13 -39.03 29.88 11.65
C ARG A 13 -39.34 28.84 12.73
N PRO A 14 -40.40 28.02 12.58
CA PRO A 14 -40.70 26.98 13.55
C PRO A 14 -39.48 26.05 13.66
N LYS A 15 -39.01 25.87 14.90
CA LYS A 15 -37.85 25.05 15.21
C LYS A 15 -38.24 23.58 15.14
N GLU A 16 -37.38 22.76 14.54
CA GLU A 16 -37.60 21.31 14.45
C GLU A 16 -37.74 20.69 15.85
N LYS A 17 -38.70 19.78 16.03
CA LYS A 17 -38.99 19.11 17.31
C LYS A 17 -37.73 18.42 17.86
N VAL A 18 -36.93 17.79 17.00
CA VAL A 18 -35.70 17.08 17.39
C VAL A 18 -34.65 18.04 17.97
N VAL A 19 -34.49 19.22 17.38
CA VAL A 19 -33.52 20.24 17.83
C VAL A 19 -33.92 20.80 19.20
N TYR A 20 -35.22 21.00 19.43
CA TYR A 20 -35.72 21.39 20.74
C TYR A 20 -35.45 20.33 21.81
N ILE A 21 -35.60 19.04 21.47
CA ILE A 21 -35.29 17.95 22.39
C ILE A 21 -33.79 17.89 22.71
N TYR A 22 -32.91 18.09 21.73
CA TYR A 22 -31.47 18.19 21.98
C TYR A 22 -31.15 19.29 22.99
N GLU A 23 -31.72 20.48 22.83
CA GLU A 23 -31.51 21.57 23.79
C GLU A 23 -32.00 21.21 25.20
N LEU A 24 -33.16 20.56 25.33
CA LEU A 24 -33.65 20.15 26.64
C LEU A 24 -32.68 19.16 27.32
N LEU A 25 -32.24 18.14 26.59
CA LEU A 25 -31.30 17.14 27.11
C LEU A 25 -29.97 17.79 27.50
N LEU A 26 -29.44 18.67 26.65
CA LEU A 26 -28.13 19.31 26.84
C LEU A 26 -28.12 20.44 27.88
N HIS A 27 -29.28 21.01 28.24
CA HIS A 27 -29.40 21.95 29.37
C HIS A 27 -29.67 21.25 30.72
N GLY A 28 -29.59 19.92 30.78
CA GLY A 28 -29.81 19.17 32.02
C GLY A 28 -31.28 19.04 32.43
N ALA A 29 -32.23 19.32 31.54
CA ALA A 29 -33.66 19.15 31.84
C ALA A 29 -34.07 17.68 31.76
N ASN A 30 -34.97 17.25 32.65
CA ASN A 30 -35.51 15.89 32.63
C ASN A 30 -36.63 15.78 31.56
N ALA A 31 -36.23 15.65 30.28
CA ALA A 31 -37.17 15.61 29.16
C ALA A 31 -38.13 14.41 29.16
N ASP A 32 -37.75 13.33 29.86
CA ASP A 32 -38.50 12.06 29.98
C ASP A 32 -39.53 12.08 31.14
N GLN A 33 -39.43 13.04 32.07
CA GLN A 33 -40.38 13.10 33.19
C GLN A 33 -41.81 13.33 32.68
N ASN A 34 -42.68 12.36 32.96
CA ASN A 34 -44.11 12.31 32.65
C ASN A 34 -44.51 11.89 31.22
N LYS A 35 -43.63 11.25 30.43
CA LYS A 35 -43.96 10.74 29.09
C LYS A 35 -43.54 9.28 28.89
N GLN A 36 -44.48 8.36 29.01
CA GLN A 36 -44.25 6.91 29.04
C GLN A 36 -43.52 6.34 27.79
N ASN A 37 -43.61 7.01 26.64
CA ASN A 37 -43.01 6.58 25.36
C ASN A 37 -42.09 7.66 24.74
N PHE A 38 -41.47 8.52 25.57
CA PHE A 38 -40.65 9.63 25.09
C PHE A 38 -39.55 9.19 24.12
N TRP A 39 -38.77 8.17 24.51
CA TRP A 39 -37.65 7.66 23.70
C TRP A 39 -38.11 7.01 22.41
N ASP A 40 -39.23 6.27 22.45
CA ASP A 40 -39.83 5.66 21.24
C ASP A 40 -40.28 6.72 20.22
N GLU A 41 -40.82 7.85 20.70
CA GLU A 41 -41.15 8.99 19.84
C GLU A 41 -39.90 9.72 19.35
N PHE A 42 -38.90 9.89 20.21
CA PHE A 42 -37.66 10.59 19.89
C PHE A 42 -36.91 9.89 18.76
N PHE A 43 -36.72 8.57 18.82
CA PHE A 43 -36.04 7.81 17.77
C PHE A 43 -36.84 7.65 16.48
N LEU A 44 -38.13 8.04 16.45
CA LEU A 44 -38.89 8.18 15.20
C LEU A 44 -38.57 9.49 14.47
N LEU A 45 -38.08 10.51 15.19
CA LEU A 45 -37.69 11.79 14.61
C LEU A 45 -36.37 11.64 13.85
N GLN A 46 -36.27 12.32 12.72
CA GLN A 46 -35.04 12.35 11.95
C GLN A 46 -33.95 13.14 12.70
N PRO A 47 -32.75 12.58 12.90
CA PRO A 47 -31.67 13.30 13.54
C PRO A 47 -31.23 14.50 12.72
N ASN A 48 -31.17 15.68 13.33
CA ASN A 48 -30.52 16.84 12.74
C ASN A 48 -29.05 16.87 13.18
N THR A 49 -28.15 16.44 12.30
CA THR A 49 -26.74 16.18 12.65
C THR A 49 -25.96 17.45 12.96
N GLU A 50 -26.13 18.47 12.14
CA GLU A 50 -25.47 19.77 12.29
C GLU A 50 -25.94 20.50 13.54
N ALA A 51 -27.24 20.48 13.83
CA ALA A 51 -27.78 21.11 15.02
C ALA A 51 -27.29 20.41 16.30
N PHE A 52 -27.24 19.07 16.29
CA PHE A 52 -26.79 18.31 17.46
C PHE A 52 -25.30 18.53 17.74
N GLU A 53 -24.44 18.44 16.72
CA GLU A 53 -23.01 18.74 16.85
C GLU A 53 -22.80 20.17 17.37
N THR A 54 -23.53 21.14 16.83
CA THR A 54 -23.45 22.55 17.23
C THR A 54 -23.80 22.77 18.69
N GLU A 55 -24.87 22.13 19.18
CA GLU A 55 -25.26 22.24 20.59
C GLU A 55 -24.27 21.54 21.53
N LEU A 56 -23.74 20.37 21.15
CA LEU A 56 -22.71 19.66 21.92
C LEU A 56 -21.40 20.48 22.03
N GLN A 57 -21.00 21.18 20.96
CA GLN A 57 -19.81 22.02 20.97
C GLN A 57 -19.94 23.21 21.93
N LYS A 58 -21.15 23.73 22.18
CA LYS A 58 -21.42 24.86 23.10
C LYS A 58 -21.31 24.51 24.58
N LEU A 59 -21.18 23.23 24.94
CA LEU A 59 -21.07 22.79 26.33
C LEU A 59 -19.71 23.19 26.91
N ASP A 60 -19.65 24.24 27.73
CA ASP A 60 -18.49 24.46 28.60
C ASP A 60 -18.47 23.42 29.75
N SER A 61 -17.40 23.38 30.55
CA SER A 61 -17.24 22.40 31.63
C SER A 61 -18.42 22.41 32.64
N ALA A 62 -19.01 23.58 32.91
CA ALA A 62 -20.14 23.69 33.83
C ALA A 62 -21.44 23.12 33.23
N LYS A 63 -21.73 23.45 31.97
CA LYS A 63 -22.89 22.89 31.25
C LYS A 63 -22.75 21.40 31.00
N LEU A 64 -21.53 20.93 30.72
CA LEU A 64 -21.27 19.51 30.53
C LEU A 64 -21.57 18.72 31.82
N CYS A 65 -21.16 19.24 32.97
CA CYS A 65 -21.49 18.64 34.27
C CYS A 65 -23.02 18.53 34.48
N ALA A 66 -23.78 19.56 34.09
CA ALA A 66 -25.24 19.53 34.15
C ALA A 66 -25.89 18.57 33.14
N ALA A 67 -25.32 18.46 31.93
CA ALA A 67 -25.82 17.61 30.84
C ALA A 67 -25.42 16.14 30.98
N LYS A 68 -24.37 15.84 31.78
CA LYS A 68 -23.71 14.53 31.83
C LYS A 68 -24.69 13.36 32.04
N SER A 69 -25.59 13.46 33.00
CA SER A 69 -26.57 12.39 33.28
C SER A 69 -27.49 12.15 32.09
N ASN A 70 -27.90 13.21 31.38
CA ASN A 70 -28.74 13.11 30.20
C ASN A 70 -27.99 12.55 28.98
N LEU A 71 -26.70 12.86 28.84
CA LEU A 71 -25.84 12.30 27.80
C LEU A 71 -25.62 10.80 27.99
N LEU A 72 -25.37 10.36 29.22
CA LEU A 72 -25.26 8.95 29.56
C LEU A 72 -26.58 8.21 29.32
N LEU A 73 -27.71 8.79 29.73
CA LEU A 73 -29.04 8.24 29.46
C LEU A 73 -29.33 8.17 27.95
N LEU A 74 -28.97 9.21 27.18
CA LEU A 74 -29.12 9.20 25.72
C LEU A 74 -28.29 8.08 25.09
N LEU A 75 -27.06 7.85 25.55
CA LEU A 75 -26.21 6.75 25.08
C LEU A 75 -26.86 5.41 25.39
N GLU A 76 -27.29 5.19 26.63
CA GLU A 76 -28.00 3.97 27.04
C GLU A 76 -29.24 3.72 26.17
N LYS A 77 -30.06 4.75 25.95
CA LYS A 77 -31.30 4.63 25.16
C LYS A 77 -31.05 4.43 23.67
N CYS A 78 -29.97 5.00 23.13
CA CYS A 78 -29.50 4.67 21.79
C CYS A 78 -29.17 3.19 21.65
N VAL A 79 -28.56 2.56 22.67
CA VAL A 79 -28.22 1.12 22.65
C VAL A 79 -29.47 0.25 22.86
N ASP A 80 -30.35 0.63 23.78
CA ASP A 80 -31.57 -0.13 24.10
C ASP A 80 -32.52 -0.25 22.91
N ILE A 81 -32.67 0.80 22.11
CA ILE A 81 -33.61 0.85 20.98
C ILE A 81 -33.07 0.12 19.73
N MET A 82 -31.79 -0.26 19.70
CA MET A 82 -31.21 -0.99 18.58
C MET A 82 -31.83 -2.38 18.48
N ASP A 83 -32.69 -2.55 17.49
CA ASP A 83 -33.35 -3.79 17.15
C ASP A 83 -33.35 -3.99 15.63
N VAL A 84 -33.07 -5.22 15.20
CA VAL A 84 -33.10 -5.63 13.79
C VAL A 84 -34.48 -5.38 13.17
N ASN A 85 -35.55 -5.53 13.97
CA ASN A 85 -36.93 -5.42 13.50
C ASN A 85 -37.41 -3.97 13.31
N ASP A 86 -36.73 -2.99 13.92
CA ASP A 86 -37.08 -1.56 13.80
C ASP A 86 -35.97 -0.77 13.10
N VAL A 87 -35.90 -0.96 11.78
CA VAL A 87 -34.88 -0.33 10.92
C VAL A 87 -34.83 1.19 11.11
N LYS A 88 -35.98 1.86 11.25
CA LYS A 88 -36.02 3.33 11.33
C LYS A 88 -35.47 3.84 12.66
N ARG A 89 -35.92 3.28 13.78
CA ARG A 89 -35.43 3.71 15.10
C ARG A 89 -33.96 3.35 15.28
N THR A 90 -33.56 2.15 14.89
CA THR A 90 -32.17 1.69 14.92
C THR A 90 -31.25 2.59 14.10
N HIS A 91 -31.67 2.93 12.87
CA HIS A 91 -30.94 3.87 12.01
C HIS A 91 -30.74 5.24 12.67
N ASN A 92 -31.82 5.83 13.21
CA ASN A 92 -31.77 7.14 13.86
C ASN A 92 -30.93 7.11 15.15
N ALA A 93 -30.98 6.01 15.91
CA ALA A 93 -30.17 5.80 17.11
C ALA A 93 -28.69 5.69 16.76
N LEU A 94 -28.32 4.91 15.73
CA LEU A 94 -26.94 4.78 15.25
C LEU A 94 -26.34 6.12 14.84
N ILE A 95 -27.11 6.95 14.12
CA ILE A 95 -26.67 8.28 13.70
C ILE A 95 -26.50 9.21 14.91
N THR A 96 -27.47 9.23 15.82
CA THR A 96 -27.41 10.05 17.04
C THR A 96 -26.18 9.68 17.88
N LEU A 97 -25.95 8.38 18.08
CA LEU A 97 -24.79 7.87 18.78
C LEU A 97 -23.48 8.23 18.05
N SER A 98 -23.44 8.08 16.73
CA SER A 98 -22.27 8.44 15.91
C SER A 98 -21.86 9.90 16.08
N ILE A 99 -22.82 10.83 16.05
CA ILE A 99 -22.56 12.27 16.21
C ILE A 99 -22.13 12.59 17.64
N LEU A 100 -22.79 11.97 18.63
CA LEU A 100 -22.43 12.13 20.03
C LEU A 100 -20.96 11.70 20.23
N THR A 101 -20.62 10.45 19.90
CA THR A 101 -19.26 9.92 20.06
C THR A 101 -18.22 10.74 19.30
N TYR A 102 -18.50 11.09 18.04
CA TYR A 102 -17.60 11.92 17.23
C TYR A 102 -17.36 13.30 17.86
N THR A 103 -18.43 13.99 18.27
CA THR A 103 -18.32 15.34 18.80
C THR A 103 -17.58 15.36 20.14
N MET A 104 -17.77 14.32 20.95
CA MET A 104 -17.04 14.13 22.20
C MET A 104 -15.54 13.95 21.94
N PHE A 105 -15.14 13.06 21.03
CA PHE A 105 -13.73 12.92 20.64
C PHE A 105 -13.14 14.23 20.11
N LYS A 106 -13.87 14.92 19.23
CA LYS A 106 -13.44 16.20 18.66
C LYS A 106 -13.22 17.27 19.72
N LYS A 107 -14.13 17.37 20.70
CA LYS A 107 -14.03 18.33 21.81
C LYS A 107 -12.79 18.06 22.66
N TYR A 108 -12.59 16.82 23.09
CA TYR A 108 -11.45 16.44 23.94
C TYR A 108 -10.13 16.20 23.20
N SER A 109 -10.12 16.38 21.88
CA SER A 109 -8.89 16.50 21.09
C SER A 109 -8.32 17.92 21.13
N ASN A 110 -9.10 18.92 21.54
CA ASN A 110 -8.66 20.31 21.68
C ASN A 110 -7.93 20.49 23.02
N PRO A 111 -6.65 20.93 23.04
CA PRO A 111 -5.88 21.07 24.28
C PRO A 111 -6.54 21.99 25.33
N GLU A 112 -7.36 22.95 24.90
CA GLU A 112 -8.09 23.88 25.77
C GLU A 112 -9.25 23.22 26.53
N ASP A 113 -9.84 22.15 25.97
CA ASP A 113 -11.01 21.45 26.51
C ASP A 113 -10.63 20.19 27.31
N GLY A 114 -9.34 19.81 27.32
CA GLY A 114 -8.80 18.65 28.05
C GLY A 114 -8.17 17.60 27.14
N SER A 115 -7.93 16.39 27.67
CA SER A 115 -7.49 15.23 26.91
C SER A 115 -8.61 14.20 26.77
N VAL A 116 -8.49 13.29 25.80
CA VAL A 116 -9.42 12.15 25.65
C VAL A 116 -9.41 11.25 26.90
N GLU A 117 -8.29 11.17 27.64
CA GLU A 117 -8.24 10.51 28.95
C GLU A 117 -9.14 11.21 29.98
N ASN A 118 -9.16 12.54 29.99
CA ASN A 118 -10.06 13.31 30.86
C ASN A 118 -11.52 13.04 30.51
N MET A 119 -11.86 12.89 29.22
CA MET A 119 -13.21 12.47 28.80
C MET A 119 -13.57 11.11 29.44
N PHE A 120 -12.69 10.12 29.34
CA PHE A 120 -12.95 8.79 29.87
C PHE A 120 -13.09 8.78 31.40
N ALA A 121 -12.28 9.57 32.10
CA ALA A 121 -12.37 9.74 33.55
C ALA A 121 -13.65 10.50 33.94
N GLU A 122 -13.97 11.58 33.23
CA GLU A 122 -15.12 12.45 33.51
C GLU A 122 -16.43 11.71 33.29
N PHE A 123 -16.54 10.87 32.25
CA PHE A 123 -17.72 10.05 31.98
C PHE A 123 -17.77 8.75 32.79
N ARG A 124 -16.73 8.46 33.60
CA ARG A 124 -16.59 7.23 34.38
C ARG A 124 -16.90 5.99 33.53
N LEU A 125 -16.04 5.72 32.55
CA LEU A 125 -16.25 4.64 31.58
C LEU A 125 -16.63 3.28 32.20
N GLY A 126 -16.15 2.97 33.40
CA GLY A 126 -16.52 1.76 34.15
C GLY A 126 -18.02 1.66 34.48
N ASP A 127 -18.71 2.78 34.70
CA ASP A 127 -20.16 2.82 34.96
C ASP A 127 -20.98 2.52 33.68
N VAL A 128 -20.35 2.61 32.49
CA VAL A 128 -20.98 2.44 31.17
C VAL A 128 -20.46 1.19 30.45
N GLU A 129 -19.59 0.40 31.11
CA GLU A 129 -18.96 -0.77 30.53
C GLU A 129 -20.00 -1.76 30.00
N GLU A 130 -21.03 -2.09 30.78
CA GLU A 130 -22.09 -3.02 30.38
C GLU A 130 -22.84 -2.54 29.14
N HIS A 131 -23.13 -1.24 29.04
CA HIS A 131 -23.77 -0.66 27.86
C HIS A 131 -22.87 -0.66 26.62
N ILE A 132 -21.56 -0.46 26.78
CA ILE A 132 -20.61 -0.57 25.67
C ILE A 132 -20.52 -2.03 25.20
N LYS A 133 -20.51 -3.00 26.13
CA LYS A 133 -20.55 -4.43 25.76
C LYS A 133 -21.81 -4.76 24.98
N LYS A 134 -22.97 -4.33 25.48
CA LYS A 134 -24.27 -4.47 24.80
C LYS A 134 -24.29 -3.80 23.43
N LEU A 135 -23.68 -2.61 23.28
CA LEU A 135 -23.54 -1.93 21.98
C LEU A 135 -22.77 -2.79 20.98
N VAL A 136 -21.62 -3.35 21.39
CA VAL A 136 -20.81 -4.20 20.50
C VAL A 136 -21.57 -5.47 20.10
N GLU A 137 -22.33 -6.08 21.02
CA GLU A 137 -23.21 -7.22 20.70
C GLU A 137 -24.31 -6.85 19.70
N LYS A 138 -25.00 -5.72 19.90
CA LYS A 138 -26.01 -5.22 18.95
C LYS A 138 -25.41 -4.93 17.58
N ILE A 139 -24.21 -4.36 17.52
CA ILE A 139 -23.48 -4.14 16.26
C ILE A 139 -23.17 -5.47 15.57
N LYS A 140 -22.80 -6.54 16.30
CA LYS A 140 -22.57 -7.87 15.70
C LYS A 140 -23.82 -8.39 15.01
N GLU A 141 -24.96 -8.31 15.68
CA GLU A 141 -26.27 -8.75 15.16
C GLU A 141 -26.65 -7.96 13.90
N LEU A 142 -26.52 -6.63 13.95
CA LEU A 142 -26.85 -5.76 12.82
C LEU A 142 -25.91 -5.92 11.62
N ILE A 143 -24.63 -6.24 11.84
CA ILE A 143 -23.68 -6.49 10.76
C ILE A 143 -24.04 -7.77 9.99
N ILE A 144 -24.49 -8.82 10.68
CA ILE A 144 -24.78 -10.12 10.05
C ILE A 144 -26.21 -10.27 9.56
N CYS A 145 -27.09 -9.29 9.82
CA CYS A 145 -28.48 -9.33 9.43
C CYS A 145 -28.63 -9.21 7.90
N ASP A 146 -29.53 -10.02 7.34
CA ASP A 146 -29.88 -9.98 5.92
C ASP A 146 -30.78 -8.77 5.63
N ASN A 147 -30.65 -8.17 4.44
CA ASN A 147 -31.45 -7.01 3.96
C ASN A 147 -31.34 -5.71 4.78
N SER A 148 -30.23 -5.50 5.47
CA SER A 148 -30.00 -4.30 6.28
C SER A 148 -28.73 -3.52 5.89
N ASP A 149 -28.46 -3.37 4.59
CA ASP A 149 -27.22 -2.75 4.08
C ASP A 149 -27.01 -1.33 4.61
N THR A 150 -28.10 -0.55 4.73
CA THR A 150 -28.05 0.78 5.36
C THR A 150 -27.63 0.69 6.83
N LEU A 151 -28.20 -0.24 7.62
CA LEU A 151 -27.82 -0.39 9.04
C LEU A 151 -26.37 -0.86 9.17
N ARG A 152 -25.95 -1.80 8.32
CA ARG A 152 -24.57 -2.29 8.28
C ARG A 152 -23.59 -1.16 7.98
N PHE A 153 -23.91 -0.32 6.99
CA PHE A 153 -23.12 0.87 6.66
C PHE A 153 -22.93 1.78 7.89
N TYR A 154 -24.00 2.16 8.58
CA TYR A 154 -23.90 3.04 9.76
C TYR A 154 -23.23 2.37 10.96
N CYS A 155 -23.37 1.06 11.15
CA CYS A 155 -22.60 0.31 12.14
C CYS A 155 -21.10 0.41 11.88
N LEU A 156 -20.67 0.21 10.62
CA LEU A 156 -19.25 0.35 10.24
C LEU A 156 -18.75 1.78 10.42
N LYS A 157 -19.56 2.79 10.09
CA LYS A 157 -19.21 4.20 10.34
C LYS A 157 -19.06 4.50 11.82
N LEU A 158 -19.94 3.99 12.68
CA LEU A 158 -19.82 4.12 14.13
C LEU A 158 -18.53 3.46 14.63
N LEU A 159 -18.22 2.24 14.17
CA LEU A 159 -16.97 1.56 14.52
C LEU A 159 -15.73 2.34 14.09
N PHE A 160 -15.75 2.99 12.93
CA PHE A 160 -14.66 3.87 12.53
C PHE A 160 -14.55 5.12 13.39
N ILE A 161 -15.65 5.76 13.79
CA ILE A 161 -15.60 6.89 14.73
C ILE A 161 -14.94 6.44 16.03
N VAL A 162 -15.35 5.28 16.55
CA VAL A 162 -14.77 4.71 17.77
C VAL A 162 -13.28 4.44 17.55
N GLY A 163 -12.90 3.70 16.50
CA GLY A 163 -11.52 3.31 16.26
C GLY A 163 -10.58 4.44 15.86
N SER A 164 -11.09 5.51 15.26
CA SER A 164 -10.30 6.67 14.85
C SER A 164 -10.40 7.87 15.81
N GLY A 165 -10.97 7.69 17.01
CA GLY A 165 -11.24 8.78 17.95
C GLY A 165 -10.01 9.54 18.46
N THR A 166 -8.87 8.87 18.60
CA THR A 166 -7.58 9.44 19.02
C THR A 166 -6.57 9.41 17.86
N ASP A 167 -5.57 10.30 17.85
CA ASP A 167 -4.53 10.32 16.81
C ASP A 167 -3.60 9.10 16.89
N ASN A 168 -3.26 8.71 18.11
CA ASN A 168 -2.57 7.46 18.39
C ASN A 168 -3.61 6.39 18.73
N LEU A 169 -3.56 5.28 18.00
CA LEU A 169 -4.53 4.20 18.11
C LEU A 169 -4.49 3.55 19.51
N ASP A 170 -3.30 3.43 20.11
CA ASP A 170 -3.06 2.70 21.36
C ASP A 170 -3.62 3.42 22.61
N ASP A 171 -3.78 4.75 22.50
CA ASP A 171 -4.33 5.62 23.55
C ASP A 171 -5.87 5.53 23.62
N ASN A 172 -6.51 4.83 22.68
CA ASN A 172 -7.96 4.73 22.59
C ASN A 172 -8.50 3.64 23.54
N LEU A 173 -9.00 4.05 24.71
CA LEU A 173 -9.57 3.11 25.69
C LEU A 173 -10.88 2.47 25.23
N LEU A 174 -11.64 3.09 24.30
CA LEU A 174 -12.86 2.46 23.78
C LEU A 174 -12.56 1.22 22.92
N LEU A 175 -11.37 1.15 22.31
CA LEU A 175 -10.97 -0.02 21.55
C LEU A 175 -10.82 -1.25 22.44
N GLU A 176 -10.41 -1.12 23.71
CA GLU A 176 -10.29 -2.26 24.65
C GLU A 176 -11.59 -3.07 24.76
N TYR A 177 -12.74 -2.40 24.76
CA TYR A 177 -14.05 -3.06 24.79
C TYR A 177 -14.38 -3.77 23.48
N ILE A 178 -13.96 -3.23 22.34
CA ILE A 178 -14.08 -3.89 21.02
C ILE A 178 -13.12 -5.09 20.91
N MET A 179 -11.93 -5.00 21.50
CA MET A 179 -10.99 -6.12 21.58
C MET A 179 -11.56 -7.26 22.42
N SER A 180 -12.15 -6.92 23.57
CA SER A 180 -12.77 -7.88 24.49
C SER A 180 -14.00 -8.56 23.87
N ASN A 181 -14.87 -7.78 23.22
CA ASN A 181 -16.06 -8.28 22.53
C ASN A 181 -15.83 -8.47 21.04
N ASN A 182 -14.78 -9.20 20.69
CA ASN A 182 -14.29 -9.52 19.35
C ASN A 182 -15.38 -9.56 18.23
N LEU A 183 -15.24 -8.71 17.21
CA LEU A 183 -16.11 -8.56 16.03
C LEU A 183 -15.70 -9.42 14.83
N PHE A 184 -14.57 -10.12 14.91
CA PHE A 184 -13.90 -10.74 13.76
C PHE A 184 -14.80 -11.71 13.00
N ASP A 185 -15.58 -12.55 13.69
CA ASP A 185 -16.44 -13.54 13.04
C ASP A 185 -17.59 -12.92 12.25
N SER A 186 -18.17 -11.82 12.76
CA SER A 186 -19.18 -11.04 12.05
C SER A 186 -18.60 -10.39 10.79
N LEU A 187 -17.40 -9.81 10.89
CA LEU A 187 -16.69 -9.19 9.76
C LEU A 187 -16.28 -10.24 8.71
N LYS A 188 -15.77 -11.39 9.15
CA LYS A 188 -15.42 -12.55 8.31
C LYS A 188 -16.63 -13.03 7.51
N LYS A 189 -17.80 -13.15 8.15
CA LYS A 189 -19.04 -13.58 7.49
C LYS A 189 -19.42 -12.64 6.33
N VAL A 190 -19.30 -11.33 6.53
CA VAL A 190 -19.58 -10.34 5.47
C VAL A 190 -18.56 -10.42 4.33
N LEU A 191 -17.27 -10.64 4.64
CA LEU A 191 -16.26 -10.83 3.59
C LEU A 191 -16.49 -12.10 2.76
N SER A 192 -17.07 -13.14 3.38
CA SER A 192 -17.38 -14.40 2.71
C SER A 192 -18.57 -14.28 1.75
N ASP A 193 -19.54 -13.42 2.08
CA ASP A 193 -20.70 -13.16 1.21
C ASP A 193 -20.35 -12.23 0.04
N SER A 194 -20.76 -12.59 -1.18
CA SER A 194 -20.34 -11.84 -2.37
C SER A 194 -21.03 -10.49 -2.52
N THR A 195 -22.31 -10.39 -2.20
CA THR A 195 -23.08 -9.14 -2.35
C THR A 195 -22.68 -8.15 -1.26
N ALA A 196 -22.68 -8.57 0.00
CA ALA A 196 -22.32 -7.72 1.12
C ALA A 196 -20.85 -7.29 1.07
N ARG A 197 -19.95 -8.13 0.54
CA ARG A 197 -18.55 -7.77 0.29
C ARG A 197 -18.40 -6.64 -0.73
N LEU A 198 -19.19 -6.62 -1.80
CA LEU A 198 -19.11 -5.55 -2.81
C LEU A 198 -19.45 -4.18 -2.22
N GLU A 199 -20.42 -4.12 -1.31
CA GLU A 199 -20.87 -2.87 -0.71
C GLU A 199 -20.04 -2.43 0.50
N HIS A 200 -19.62 -3.38 1.35
CA HIS A 200 -19.03 -3.08 2.65
C HIS A 200 -17.62 -3.62 2.85
N GLY A 201 -17.11 -4.43 1.94
CA GLY A 201 -15.81 -5.09 2.08
C GLY A 201 -14.66 -4.10 2.25
N HIS A 202 -14.69 -2.97 1.53
CA HIS A 202 -13.68 -1.91 1.67
C HIS A 202 -13.57 -1.38 3.11
N ASP A 203 -14.71 -1.05 3.73
CA ASP A 203 -14.75 -0.56 5.11
C ASP A 203 -14.27 -1.64 6.10
N ILE A 204 -14.65 -2.90 5.86
CA ILE A 204 -14.27 -4.02 6.74
C ILE A 204 -12.77 -4.27 6.70
N VAL A 205 -12.14 -4.24 5.52
CA VAL A 205 -10.69 -4.46 5.38
C VAL A 205 -9.90 -3.36 6.11
N ILE A 206 -10.33 -2.09 6.00
CA ILE A 206 -9.70 -0.98 6.73
C ILE A 206 -9.91 -1.13 8.24
N LEU A 207 -11.12 -1.49 8.68
CA LEU A 207 -11.41 -1.69 10.10
C LEU A 207 -10.56 -2.82 10.69
N LEU A 208 -10.41 -3.94 9.97
CA LEU A 208 -9.53 -5.03 10.37
C LEU A 208 -8.08 -4.58 10.47
N ALA A 209 -7.58 -3.78 9.52
CA ALA A 209 -6.22 -3.24 9.58
C ALA A 209 -5.99 -2.38 10.83
N LEU A 210 -6.95 -1.53 11.20
CA LEU A 210 -6.91 -0.76 12.46
C LEU A 210 -6.90 -1.69 13.67
N LEU A 211 -7.85 -2.64 13.76
CA LEU A 211 -7.98 -3.51 14.93
C LEU A 211 -6.77 -4.44 15.12
N VAL A 212 -6.13 -4.90 14.03
CA VAL A 212 -4.89 -5.69 14.07
C VAL A 212 -3.70 -4.86 14.57
N ASN A 213 -3.69 -3.55 14.31
CA ASN A 213 -2.62 -2.65 14.71
C ASN A 213 -2.78 -2.06 16.12
N TYR A 214 -3.93 -2.22 16.77
CA TYR A 214 -4.15 -1.74 18.13
C TYR A 214 -3.30 -2.52 19.16
N ARG A 215 -2.41 -1.82 19.87
CA ARG A 215 -1.48 -2.36 20.89
C ARG A 215 -0.75 -3.62 20.44
N LYS A 216 -0.42 -3.69 19.14
CA LYS A 216 0.16 -4.87 18.48
C LYS A 216 1.46 -5.33 19.15
N HIS A 217 2.24 -4.41 19.71
CA HIS A 217 3.53 -4.70 20.36
C HIS A 217 3.47 -4.75 21.89
N ASP A 218 2.40 -4.24 22.50
CA ASP A 218 2.31 -4.07 23.95
C ASP A 218 1.43 -5.15 24.62
N ALA A 219 0.51 -5.76 23.87
CA ALA A 219 -0.43 -6.74 24.40
C ALA A 219 -0.71 -7.88 23.40
N THR A 220 -1.34 -8.96 23.89
CA THR A 220 -1.84 -10.02 23.01
C THR A 220 -3.09 -9.51 22.28
N ASN A 221 -2.92 -9.14 21.00
CA ASN A 221 -4.02 -8.68 20.17
C ASN A 221 -4.83 -9.87 19.61
N PRO A 222 -6.13 -10.03 19.97
CA PRO A 222 -6.95 -11.14 19.48
C PRO A 222 -7.23 -11.11 17.96
N TYR A 223 -7.16 -9.96 17.30
CA TYR A 223 -7.33 -9.85 15.84
C TYR A 223 -6.06 -10.30 15.10
N VAL A 224 -4.87 -10.06 15.66
CA VAL A 224 -3.61 -10.64 15.14
C VAL A 224 -3.69 -12.18 15.19
N VAL A 225 -4.13 -12.73 16.33
CA VAL A 225 -4.29 -14.18 16.49
C VAL A 225 -5.34 -14.73 15.53
N LYS A 226 -6.53 -14.13 15.45
CA LYS A 226 -7.58 -14.61 14.54
C LYS A 226 -7.21 -14.47 13.07
N LEU A 227 -6.55 -13.37 12.66
CA LEU A 227 -6.12 -13.20 11.28
C LEU A 227 -5.02 -14.22 10.91
N SER A 228 -4.07 -14.50 11.79
CA SER A 228 -3.02 -15.50 11.54
C SER A 228 -3.54 -16.95 11.45
N LEU A 229 -4.63 -17.26 12.16
CA LEU A 229 -5.27 -18.59 12.16
C LEU A 229 -6.39 -18.74 11.13
N LEU A 230 -6.75 -17.68 10.41
CA LEU A 230 -7.85 -17.71 9.45
C LEU A 230 -7.55 -18.69 8.30
N ASP A 231 -8.41 -19.68 8.12
CA ASP A 231 -8.34 -20.74 7.11
C ASP A 231 -9.56 -20.77 6.17
N ASP A 232 -10.57 -19.95 6.45
CA ASP A 232 -11.76 -19.78 5.62
C ASP A 232 -11.39 -19.17 4.25
N GLU A 233 -11.33 -20.02 3.22
CA GLU A 233 -10.94 -19.63 1.87
C GLU A 233 -11.85 -18.54 1.30
N LEU A 234 -13.17 -18.60 1.54
CA LEU A 234 -14.10 -17.59 1.03
C LEU A 234 -13.83 -16.22 1.66
N ALA A 235 -13.58 -16.18 2.96
CA ALA A 235 -13.22 -14.94 3.65
C ALA A 235 -11.87 -14.39 3.17
N LEU A 236 -10.85 -15.24 3.01
CA LEU A 236 -9.53 -14.85 2.52
C LEU A 236 -9.60 -14.32 1.08
N HIS A 237 -10.30 -15.03 0.19
CA HIS A 237 -10.58 -14.57 -1.17
C HIS A 237 -11.37 -13.26 -1.18
N GLY A 238 -12.35 -13.12 -0.30
CA GLY A 238 -13.10 -11.89 -0.14
C GLY A 238 -12.21 -10.71 0.26
N PHE A 239 -11.34 -10.91 1.25
CA PHE A 239 -10.35 -9.92 1.69
C PHE A 239 -9.42 -9.52 0.54
N GLY A 240 -8.86 -10.51 -0.18
CA GLY A 240 -7.97 -10.28 -1.32
C GLY A 240 -8.67 -9.59 -2.50
N HIS A 241 -9.92 -9.95 -2.78
CA HIS A 241 -10.72 -9.34 -3.84
C HIS A 241 -10.97 -7.86 -3.60
N VAL A 242 -11.31 -7.47 -2.36
CA VAL A 242 -11.51 -6.05 -2.00
C VAL A 242 -10.25 -5.24 -2.28
N ILE A 243 -9.08 -5.72 -1.83
CA ILE A 243 -7.80 -5.05 -2.07
C ILE A 243 -7.53 -4.96 -3.57
N SER A 244 -7.66 -6.07 -4.29
CA SER A 244 -7.40 -6.14 -5.73
C SER A 244 -8.29 -5.17 -6.51
N ALA A 245 -9.59 -5.12 -6.20
CA ALA A 245 -10.54 -4.24 -6.87
C ALA A 245 -10.15 -2.76 -6.69
N THR A 246 -9.78 -2.35 -5.47
CA THR A 246 -9.37 -0.96 -5.21
C THR A 246 -8.03 -0.62 -5.84
N LEU A 247 -7.06 -1.54 -5.84
CA LEU A 247 -5.78 -1.34 -6.53
C LEU A 247 -5.99 -1.18 -8.04
N PHE A 248 -6.81 -2.03 -8.66
CA PHE A 248 -7.13 -1.90 -10.09
C PHE A 248 -7.89 -0.62 -10.41
N GLU A 249 -8.83 -0.20 -9.57
CA GLU A 249 -9.51 1.08 -9.74
C GLU A 249 -8.52 2.25 -9.70
N PHE A 250 -7.59 2.23 -8.74
CA PHE A 250 -6.52 3.22 -8.64
C PHE A 250 -5.63 3.23 -9.90
N ILE A 251 -5.17 2.06 -10.35
CA ILE A 251 -4.34 1.92 -11.56
C ILE A 251 -5.09 2.47 -12.79
N LYS A 252 -6.38 2.14 -12.93
CA LYS A 252 -7.22 2.62 -14.03
C LYS A 252 -7.37 4.14 -14.02
N GLN A 253 -7.60 4.73 -12.85
CA GLN A 253 -7.69 6.19 -12.70
C GLN A 253 -6.38 6.87 -13.09
N GLN A 254 -5.23 6.37 -12.59
CA GLN A 254 -3.93 6.95 -12.92
C GLN A 254 -3.56 6.79 -14.39
N THR A 255 -3.82 5.62 -14.98
CA THR A 255 -3.58 5.37 -16.41
C THR A 255 -4.37 6.34 -17.27
N THR A 256 -5.64 6.58 -16.93
CA THR A 256 -6.50 7.51 -17.65
C THR A 256 -5.97 8.94 -17.56
N ASN A 257 -5.49 9.37 -16.38
CA ASN A 257 -4.90 10.70 -16.18
C ASN A 257 -3.63 10.88 -17.02
N VAL A 258 -2.74 9.89 -17.02
CA VAL A 258 -1.49 9.93 -17.82
C VAL A 258 -1.79 10.01 -19.32
N LEU A 259 -2.77 9.23 -19.82
CA LEU A 259 -3.16 9.25 -21.23
C LEU A 259 -3.81 10.59 -21.64
N ALA A 260 -4.64 11.17 -20.78
CA ALA A 260 -5.26 12.47 -21.03
C ALA A 260 -4.22 13.59 -21.18
N VAL A 261 -3.17 13.58 -20.35
CA VAL A 261 -2.08 14.56 -20.41
C VAL A 261 -1.20 14.36 -21.65
N GLN A 262 -0.86 13.11 -22.01
CA GLN A 262 -0.09 12.83 -23.23
C GLN A 262 -0.79 13.34 -24.50
N ASN A 263 -2.11 13.18 -24.59
CA ASN A 263 -2.90 13.69 -25.71
C ASN A 263 -2.93 15.23 -25.76
N ASN A 264 -2.96 15.91 -24.60
CA ASN A 264 -2.88 17.38 -24.55
C ASN A 264 -1.49 17.92 -24.88
N SER A 265 -0.41 17.20 -24.50
CA SER A 265 0.97 17.59 -24.83
C SER A 265 1.32 17.50 -26.32
N TRP A 266 0.66 16.64 -27.09
CA TRP A 266 0.86 16.57 -28.55
C TRP A 266 0.39 17.84 -29.28
N ILE A 267 -0.68 18.49 -28.80
CA ILE A 267 -1.23 19.71 -29.42
C ILE A 267 -0.42 20.95 -29.01
N SER A 268 0.16 20.98 -27.81
CA SER A 268 1.04 22.08 -27.35
C SER A 268 2.44 22.04 -27.97
N SER A 269 2.94 20.85 -28.33
CA SER A 269 4.28 20.68 -28.91
C SER A 269 4.44 21.34 -30.28
N LEU A 270 3.35 21.55 -31.03
CA LEU A 270 3.36 22.27 -32.31
C LEU A 270 3.40 23.80 -32.15
N SER A 271 3.17 24.34 -30.95
CA SER A 271 3.06 25.80 -30.72
C SER A 271 4.12 26.40 -29.79
N SER A 272 4.96 25.61 -29.11
CA SER A 272 5.85 26.12 -28.05
C SER A 272 7.33 25.69 -28.15
N MET A 273 7.92 25.72 -29.34
CA MET A 273 9.36 25.42 -29.53
C MET A 273 10.33 26.36 -28.77
N VAL A 274 9.81 27.42 -28.11
CA VAL A 274 10.58 28.39 -27.29
C VAL A 274 10.15 28.38 -25.81
N GLY A 275 9.10 27.64 -25.42
CA GLY A 275 8.50 27.71 -24.07
C GLY A 275 8.73 26.49 -23.15
N ASN A 276 9.24 25.37 -23.68
CA ASN A 276 9.30 24.09 -22.96
C ASN A 276 10.33 24.01 -21.81
N MET A 277 11.07 25.08 -21.52
CA MET A 277 12.04 25.09 -20.41
C MET A 277 11.42 25.40 -19.04
N PHE A 278 10.21 25.98 -19.00
CA PHE A 278 9.60 26.46 -17.75
C PHE A 278 8.23 25.83 -17.39
N LEU A 279 7.61 25.07 -18.30
CA LEU A 279 6.27 24.49 -18.10
C LEU A 279 6.27 23.02 -17.62
N SER A 280 7.43 22.38 -17.49
CA SER A 280 7.51 20.94 -17.12
C SER A 280 7.28 20.68 -15.63
N ASP A 281 7.74 21.58 -14.74
CA ASP A 281 7.61 21.36 -13.29
C ASP A 281 6.16 21.53 -12.77
N GLU A 282 5.36 22.45 -13.35
CA GLU A 282 3.96 22.66 -12.92
C GLU A 282 3.00 21.55 -13.39
N VAL A 283 3.30 20.91 -14.54
CA VAL A 283 2.52 19.77 -15.05
C VAL A 283 2.86 18.50 -14.26
N ASP A 284 4.13 18.31 -13.87
CA ASP A 284 4.57 17.21 -13.01
C ASP A 284 3.94 17.27 -11.61
N GLU A 285 3.76 18.46 -11.01
CA GLU A 285 3.14 18.61 -9.69
C GLU A 285 1.64 18.28 -9.66
N LYS A 286 0.91 18.55 -10.75
CA LYS A 286 -0.51 18.15 -10.90
C LYS A 286 -0.68 16.73 -11.43
N MET A 287 0.36 16.13 -12.04
CA MET A 287 0.32 14.81 -12.67
C MET A 287 0.19 13.64 -11.69
N TYR A 288 0.65 13.78 -10.44
CA TYR A 288 0.79 12.68 -9.50
C TYR A 288 0.30 12.97 -8.08
N GLN A 289 -0.85 13.63 -7.91
CA GLN A 289 -1.54 13.53 -6.61
C GLN A 289 -2.13 12.12 -6.46
N ILE A 290 -1.25 11.16 -6.14
CA ILE A 290 -1.59 9.79 -5.80
C ILE A 290 -2.44 9.84 -4.53
N ARG A 291 -3.74 9.57 -4.68
CA ARG A 291 -4.65 9.41 -3.55
C ARG A 291 -4.13 8.29 -2.65
N GLN A 292 -3.98 8.58 -1.36
CA GLN A 292 -3.43 7.67 -0.36
C GLN A 292 -4.30 6.40 -0.25
N ASN A 293 -3.70 5.24 -0.52
CA ASN A 293 -4.29 3.92 -0.26
C ASN A 293 -3.56 3.21 0.90
N ASN A 294 -2.99 4.00 1.83
CA ASN A 294 -2.16 3.54 2.93
C ASN A 294 -2.86 2.47 3.77
N ALA A 295 -4.17 2.61 4.00
CA ALA A 295 -4.98 1.70 4.80
C ALA A 295 -5.08 0.29 4.18
N LEU A 296 -5.29 0.21 2.86
CA LEU A 296 -5.43 -1.06 2.15
C LEU A 296 -4.08 -1.74 1.93
N LEU A 297 -3.01 -0.97 1.70
CA LEU A 297 -1.65 -1.53 1.68
C LEU A 297 -1.23 -2.04 3.06
N LEU A 298 -1.61 -1.34 4.13
CA LEU A 298 -1.40 -1.82 5.50
C LEU A 298 -2.18 -3.12 5.73
N ALA A 299 -3.45 -3.17 5.31
CA ALA A 299 -4.25 -4.40 5.39
C ALA A 299 -3.64 -5.57 4.60
N LEU A 300 -3.11 -5.29 3.40
CA LEU A 300 -2.40 -6.27 2.57
C LEU A 300 -1.13 -6.76 3.28
N TYR A 301 -0.35 -5.84 3.86
CA TYR A 301 0.83 -6.18 4.64
C TYR A 301 0.49 -7.10 5.80
N GLU A 302 -0.51 -6.76 6.62
CA GLU A 302 -0.91 -7.59 7.76
C GLU A 302 -1.37 -8.98 7.32
N ALA A 303 -2.15 -9.07 6.24
CA ALA A 303 -2.61 -10.36 5.71
C ALA A 303 -1.44 -11.23 5.22
N VAL A 304 -0.51 -10.66 4.45
CA VAL A 304 0.67 -11.37 3.93
C VAL A 304 1.65 -11.75 5.05
N HIS A 305 1.84 -10.87 6.03
CA HIS A 305 2.79 -11.09 7.11
C HIS A 305 2.29 -12.10 8.15
N LEU A 306 0.99 -12.04 8.49
CA LEU A 306 0.42 -12.84 9.58
C LEU A 306 -0.16 -14.17 9.11
N ASN A 307 -0.69 -14.27 7.89
CA ASN A 307 -1.47 -15.42 7.44
C ASN A 307 -0.80 -16.16 6.26
N ARG A 308 -0.34 -17.39 6.51
CA ARG A 308 0.27 -18.25 5.48
C ARG A 308 -0.71 -18.72 4.40
N ASN A 309 -1.98 -18.92 4.76
CA ASN A 309 -3.02 -19.31 3.82
C ASN A 309 -3.36 -18.15 2.86
N PHE A 310 -3.19 -16.89 3.26
CA PHE A 310 -3.42 -15.75 2.38
C PHE A 310 -2.50 -15.74 1.15
N ILE A 311 -1.34 -16.40 1.21
CA ILE A 311 -0.44 -16.53 0.07
C ILE A 311 -1.09 -17.29 -1.10
N THR A 312 -1.97 -18.26 -0.84
CA THR A 312 -2.72 -18.95 -1.91
C THR A 312 -3.75 -18.02 -2.56
N THR A 313 -4.33 -17.10 -1.79
CA THR A 313 -5.22 -16.06 -2.31
C THR A 313 -4.50 -15.08 -3.24
N LEU A 314 -3.24 -14.71 -2.96
CA LEU A 314 -2.43 -13.84 -3.82
C LEU A 314 -2.33 -14.37 -5.26
N ALA A 315 -2.28 -15.70 -5.37
CA ALA A 315 -2.09 -16.47 -6.59
C ALA A 315 -3.36 -16.67 -7.41
N THR A 316 -4.50 -16.74 -6.73
CA THR A 316 -5.75 -17.23 -7.30
C THR A 316 -6.27 -16.26 -8.35
N THR A 317 -6.45 -16.78 -9.56
CA THR A 317 -6.99 -16.01 -10.68
C THR A 317 -8.45 -15.64 -10.41
N GLN A 318 -8.79 -14.37 -10.55
CA GLN A 318 -10.18 -13.94 -10.48
C GLN A 318 -10.87 -14.35 -11.78
N ALA A 319 -11.70 -15.40 -11.73
CA ALA A 319 -12.65 -15.66 -12.81
C ALA A 319 -13.82 -14.68 -12.61
N GLU A 320 -13.95 -13.69 -13.49
CA GLU A 320 -15.17 -12.89 -13.55
C GLU A 320 -16.35 -13.86 -13.75
N SER A 321 -17.26 -13.89 -12.79
CA SER A 321 -18.51 -14.62 -12.90
C SER A 321 -19.34 -14.03 -14.05
N SER A 322 -19.16 -14.54 -15.27
CA SER A 322 -20.07 -14.29 -16.38
C SER A 322 -20.18 -15.50 -17.30
N SER A 323 -21.07 -16.43 -16.92
CA SER A 323 -21.64 -17.52 -17.75
C SER A 323 -20.65 -18.54 -18.38
N PRO A 324 -21.08 -19.80 -18.60
CA PRO A 324 -20.22 -20.82 -19.20
C PRO A 324 -19.83 -20.42 -20.63
N PRO A 325 -18.60 -20.74 -21.09
CA PRO A 325 -18.18 -20.46 -22.44
C PRO A 325 -19.05 -21.29 -23.39
N SER A 326 -19.86 -20.62 -24.21
CA SER A 326 -20.53 -21.30 -25.33
C SER A 326 -19.46 -21.78 -26.32
N PRO A 327 -19.58 -22.98 -26.89
CA PRO A 327 -18.56 -23.54 -27.76
C PRO A 327 -18.40 -22.67 -29.01
N SER A 328 -17.17 -22.23 -29.27
CA SER A 328 -16.84 -21.41 -30.43
C SER A 328 -17.08 -22.21 -31.72
N ASN A 329 -17.98 -21.72 -32.58
CA ASN A 329 -18.10 -22.20 -33.95
C ASN A 329 -16.83 -21.83 -34.71
N THR A 330 -16.00 -22.84 -34.97
CA THR A 330 -14.88 -22.79 -35.91
C THR A 330 -15.43 -22.70 -37.33
N LEU A 331 -15.53 -21.50 -37.91
CA LEU A 331 -15.51 -21.24 -39.36
C LEU A 331 -15.76 -19.74 -39.59
N ASN A 332 -14.69 -18.96 -39.69
CA ASN A 332 -14.52 -17.88 -40.68
C ASN A 332 -13.20 -17.15 -40.44
N SER A 333 -12.16 -17.66 -41.09
CA SER A 333 -10.92 -16.96 -41.35
C SER A 333 -11.16 -15.88 -42.42
N HIS A 334 -11.37 -14.63 -42.03
CA HIS A 334 -11.08 -13.49 -42.90
C HIS A 334 -10.64 -12.29 -42.06
N HIS A 335 -9.35 -11.94 -42.20
CA HIS A 335 -8.78 -10.68 -41.73
C HIS A 335 -9.52 -9.50 -42.35
N SER A 336 -10.23 -8.72 -41.53
CA SER A 336 -10.66 -7.37 -41.88
C SER A 336 -9.72 -6.37 -41.21
N ILE A 337 -8.99 -5.62 -42.03
CA ILE A 337 -8.16 -4.47 -41.65
C ILE A 337 -9.09 -3.43 -41.03
N SER A 338 -8.91 -3.12 -39.74
CA SER A 338 -9.66 -2.08 -39.02
C SER A 338 -8.85 -0.80 -38.88
N ASP A 339 -9.52 0.31 -39.17
CA ASP A 339 -9.04 1.68 -39.30
C ASP A 339 -8.09 2.21 -38.20
N LEU A 340 -7.12 3.00 -38.68
CA LEU A 340 -6.04 3.67 -37.96
C LEU A 340 -6.52 4.91 -37.16
N SER A 341 -7.60 4.80 -36.37
CA SER A 341 -8.13 5.94 -35.61
C SER A 341 -8.61 5.62 -34.19
N SER A 342 -8.48 4.37 -33.73
CA SER A 342 -8.73 4.00 -32.33
C SER A 342 -7.42 3.71 -31.62
N ALA A 343 -7.07 4.54 -30.62
CA ALA A 343 -6.01 4.24 -29.68
C ALA A 343 -6.30 2.88 -29.01
N PRO A 344 -5.28 2.08 -28.62
CA PRO A 344 -5.51 0.79 -28.02
C PRO A 344 -6.16 1.01 -26.65
N ILE A 345 -7.47 0.86 -26.60
CA ILE A 345 -8.17 0.55 -25.35
C ILE A 345 -7.57 -0.78 -24.93
N ILE A 346 -6.81 -0.77 -23.84
CA ILE A 346 -6.16 -1.97 -23.29
C ILE A 346 -7.27 -2.96 -22.99
N ASP A 347 -7.37 -4.01 -23.78
CA ASP A 347 -8.29 -5.11 -23.55
C ASP A 347 -7.71 -5.96 -22.39
N VAL A 348 -7.90 -5.47 -21.16
CA VAL A 348 -7.45 -6.11 -19.89
C VAL A 348 -8.12 -7.48 -19.68
N THR A 349 -9.15 -7.79 -20.48
CA THR A 349 -10.06 -8.92 -20.30
C THR A 349 -9.56 -10.26 -20.85
N GLN A 350 -8.47 -10.29 -21.63
CA GLN A 350 -7.99 -11.54 -22.27
C GLN A 350 -7.00 -12.36 -21.44
N TYR A 351 -6.43 -11.81 -20.36
CA TYR A 351 -5.41 -12.49 -19.55
C TYR A 351 -5.86 -12.65 -18.10
N PRO A 352 -5.48 -13.77 -17.44
CA PRO A 352 -5.79 -13.99 -16.04
C PRO A 352 -5.20 -12.86 -15.18
N THR A 353 -5.99 -12.30 -14.27
CA THR A 353 -5.52 -11.34 -13.27
C THR A 353 -5.62 -11.95 -11.88
N ASN A 354 -4.69 -11.58 -11.00
CA ASN A 354 -4.72 -11.93 -9.60
C ASN A 354 -4.21 -10.75 -8.76
N LEU A 355 -4.20 -10.91 -7.43
CA LEU A 355 -3.79 -9.85 -6.53
C LEU A 355 -2.30 -9.52 -6.67
N LEU A 356 -1.40 -10.47 -6.99
CA LEU A 356 0.00 -10.16 -7.30
C LEU A 356 0.15 -9.26 -8.53
N VAL A 357 -0.62 -9.51 -9.58
CA VAL A 357 -0.64 -8.64 -10.76
C VAL A 357 -1.02 -7.22 -10.36
N ALA A 358 -2.08 -7.06 -9.56
CA ALA A 358 -2.51 -5.76 -9.05
C ALA A 358 -1.42 -5.07 -8.23
N VAL A 359 -0.73 -5.82 -7.35
CA VAL A 359 0.39 -5.31 -6.54
C VAL A 359 1.55 -4.85 -7.42
N PHE A 360 1.99 -5.64 -8.39
CA PHE A 360 3.10 -5.26 -9.27
C PHE A 360 2.78 -4.02 -10.11
N GLN A 361 1.57 -3.95 -10.66
CA GLN A 361 1.12 -2.77 -11.39
C GLN A 361 1.04 -1.54 -10.49
N TYR A 362 0.45 -1.69 -9.30
CA TYR A 362 0.36 -0.60 -8.32
C TYR A 362 1.75 -0.09 -7.92
N CYS A 363 2.68 -0.99 -7.62
CA CYS A 363 4.08 -0.65 -7.33
C CYS A 363 4.68 0.20 -8.45
N SER A 364 4.49 -0.23 -9.71
CA SER A 364 5.02 0.50 -10.87
C SER A 364 4.43 1.90 -11.04
N VAL A 365 3.16 2.10 -10.68
CA VAL A 365 2.50 3.41 -10.71
C VAL A 365 3.07 4.32 -9.63
N VAL A 366 3.19 3.83 -8.39
CA VAL A 366 3.72 4.62 -7.26
C VAL A 366 5.19 5.00 -7.49
N MET A 367 5.97 4.14 -8.15
CA MET A 367 7.36 4.44 -8.53
C MET A 367 7.52 5.61 -9.50
N MET A 368 6.47 6.00 -10.25
CA MET A 368 6.58 7.13 -11.17
C MET A 368 6.71 8.47 -10.45
N ASP A 369 6.12 8.57 -9.25
CA ASP A 369 6.06 9.79 -8.45
C ASP A 369 7.20 9.83 -7.42
N HIS A 370 8.35 10.30 -7.90
CA HIS A 370 9.58 10.39 -7.12
C HIS A 370 9.68 11.65 -6.26
N LYS A 371 8.76 12.62 -6.39
CA LYS A 371 8.80 13.90 -5.68
C LYS A 371 7.94 13.87 -4.40
N ASN A 372 6.84 13.12 -4.41
CA ASN A 372 5.89 13.07 -3.31
C ASN A 372 6.35 12.14 -2.17
N GLU A 373 6.35 12.67 -0.94
CA GLU A 373 6.72 11.90 0.25
C GLU A 373 5.73 10.75 0.54
N SER A 374 4.45 10.94 0.25
CA SER A 374 3.44 9.88 0.41
C SER A 374 3.67 8.71 -0.55
N SER A 375 4.18 8.98 -1.75
CA SER A 375 4.53 7.95 -2.73
C SER A 375 5.75 7.15 -2.27
N ALA A 376 6.72 7.80 -1.61
CA ALA A 376 7.85 7.12 -0.99
C ALA A 376 7.41 6.19 0.17
N VAL A 377 6.44 6.61 1.00
CA VAL A 377 5.86 5.77 2.06
C VAL A 377 5.16 4.53 1.47
N ASN A 378 4.34 4.72 0.45
CA ASN A 378 3.65 3.62 -0.23
C ASN A 378 4.62 2.67 -0.94
N LEU A 379 5.65 3.20 -1.58
CA LEU A 379 6.67 2.40 -2.23
C LEU A 379 7.48 1.57 -1.21
N LYS A 380 7.81 2.16 -0.06
CA LYS A 380 8.45 1.43 1.04
C LYS A 380 7.58 0.28 1.53
N LEU A 381 6.29 0.52 1.77
CA LEU A 381 5.36 -0.51 2.19
C LEU A 381 5.20 -1.61 1.13
N CYS A 382 5.13 -1.25 -0.14
CA CYS A 382 5.12 -2.19 -1.25
C CYS A 382 6.36 -3.10 -1.26
N PHE A 383 7.55 -2.54 -1.07
CA PHE A 383 8.79 -3.32 -1.00
C PHE A 383 8.87 -4.21 0.24
N ILE A 384 8.32 -3.78 1.37
CA ILE A 384 8.17 -4.64 2.56
C ILE A 384 7.24 -5.82 2.26
N ILE A 385 6.09 -5.59 1.61
CA ILE A 385 5.15 -6.64 1.19
C ILE A 385 5.84 -7.61 0.22
N LEU A 386 6.54 -7.11 -0.79
CA LEU A 386 7.30 -7.92 -1.75
C LEU A 386 8.44 -8.69 -1.08
N THR A 387 9.05 -8.14 -0.03
CA THR A 387 10.04 -8.86 0.78
C THR A 387 9.39 -10.07 1.45
N CYS A 388 8.23 -9.91 2.09
CA CYS A 388 7.49 -11.02 2.70
C CYS A 388 7.10 -12.09 1.66
N ILE A 389 6.61 -11.67 0.50
CA ILE A 389 6.20 -12.57 -0.61
C ILE A 389 7.42 -13.32 -1.17
N SER A 390 8.55 -12.65 -1.40
CA SER A 390 9.78 -13.27 -1.92
C SER A 390 10.48 -14.19 -0.92
N GLU A 391 10.10 -14.15 0.36
CA GLU A 391 10.57 -15.10 1.37
C GLU A 391 9.75 -16.37 1.50
N ASP A 392 8.48 -16.33 1.04
CA ASP A 392 7.54 -17.44 1.12
C ASP A 392 7.78 -18.49 0.03
N GLN A 393 7.78 -19.76 0.42
CA GLN A 393 8.10 -20.86 -0.48
C GLN A 393 7.00 -21.09 -1.52
N TYR A 394 5.72 -20.96 -1.13
CA TYR A 394 4.58 -21.21 -2.00
C TYR A 394 4.41 -20.06 -3.01
N ALA A 395 4.53 -18.81 -2.55
CA ALA A 395 4.54 -17.64 -3.43
C ALA A 395 5.61 -17.77 -4.51
N ASN A 396 6.85 -18.09 -4.13
CA ASN A 396 7.93 -18.29 -5.09
C ASN A 396 7.67 -19.45 -6.05
N SER A 397 7.11 -20.56 -5.57
CA SER A 397 6.76 -21.71 -6.42
C SER A 397 5.79 -21.31 -7.53
N MET A 398 4.77 -20.55 -7.19
CA MET A 398 3.82 -20.05 -8.17
C MET A 398 4.46 -18.99 -9.08
N MET A 399 5.21 -18.04 -8.52
CA MET A 399 5.79 -16.95 -9.31
C MET A 399 6.78 -17.44 -10.38
N HIS A 400 7.45 -18.56 -10.13
CA HIS A 400 8.41 -19.18 -11.05
C HIS A 400 7.80 -20.30 -11.91
N ASP A 401 6.51 -20.61 -11.81
CA ASP A 401 5.88 -21.62 -12.66
C ASP A 401 5.83 -21.15 -14.12
N SER A 402 6.52 -21.87 -15.00
CA SER A 402 6.59 -21.55 -16.43
C SER A 402 5.26 -21.71 -17.16
N ASN A 403 4.30 -22.45 -16.59
CA ASN A 403 2.97 -22.63 -17.16
C ASN A 403 2.02 -21.48 -16.80
N LEU A 404 2.35 -20.68 -15.78
CA LEU A 404 1.55 -19.55 -15.32
C LEU A 404 2.16 -18.24 -15.83
N THR A 405 1.77 -17.85 -17.05
CA THR A 405 2.23 -16.60 -17.67
C THR A 405 1.18 -15.50 -17.58
N PHE A 406 1.63 -14.30 -17.22
CA PHE A 406 0.77 -13.13 -17.08
C PHE A 406 1.25 -12.01 -18.01
N LYS A 407 0.31 -11.25 -18.57
CA LYS A 407 0.62 -10.05 -19.34
C LYS A 407 0.42 -8.83 -18.44
N ILE A 408 1.52 -8.31 -17.90
CA ILE A 408 1.50 -7.21 -16.93
C ILE A 408 2.08 -5.96 -17.57
N PHE A 409 1.34 -4.85 -17.49
CA PHE A 409 1.82 -3.55 -17.89
C PHE A 409 2.50 -2.86 -16.71
N LEU A 410 3.83 -2.78 -16.74
CA LEU A 410 4.58 -2.00 -15.77
C LEU A 410 4.68 -0.56 -16.25
N HIS A 411 4.17 0.36 -15.44
CA HIS A 411 4.32 1.78 -15.66
C HIS A 411 5.79 2.17 -15.48
N ARG A 412 6.31 2.92 -16.44
CA ARG A 412 7.74 3.29 -16.51
C ARG A 412 7.91 4.79 -16.31
N ALA A 413 8.88 5.19 -15.50
CA ALA A 413 9.16 6.60 -15.27
C ALA A 413 9.62 7.27 -16.58
N HIS A 414 9.15 8.49 -16.82
CA HIS A 414 9.61 9.28 -17.96
C HIS A 414 11.04 9.77 -17.72
N MET A 415 11.97 9.41 -18.61
CA MET A 415 13.36 9.86 -18.53
C MET A 415 13.75 10.55 -19.84
N ARG A 416 14.46 11.68 -19.74
CA ARG A 416 14.87 12.52 -20.88
C ARG A 416 15.67 11.77 -21.96
N HIS A 417 16.37 10.71 -21.57
CA HIS A 417 17.22 9.92 -22.48
C HIS A 417 16.53 8.63 -22.98
N ARG A 418 15.34 8.32 -22.47
CA ARG A 418 14.57 7.15 -22.90
C ARG A 418 13.80 7.52 -24.16
N LYS A 419 14.16 6.94 -25.31
CA LYS A 419 13.33 7.04 -26.53
C LYS A 419 11.92 6.58 -26.17
N ALA A 420 10.90 7.33 -26.58
CA ALA A 420 9.50 6.94 -26.44
C ALA A 420 9.32 5.58 -27.13
N THR A 421 9.41 4.51 -26.36
CA THR A 421 9.45 3.15 -26.88
C THR A 421 8.02 2.67 -26.99
N THR A 422 7.60 2.43 -28.22
CA THR A 422 6.24 2.10 -28.62
C THR A 422 5.85 0.65 -28.33
N ASP A 423 6.69 -0.16 -27.67
CA ASP A 423 6.37 -1.55 -27.32
C ASP A 423 5.66 -1.62 -25.97
N ARG A 424 4.35 -1.42 -26.09
CA ARG A 424 3.34 -1.42 -25.04
C ARG A 424 3.03 -2.87 -24.65
N ALA A 425 3.22 -3.17 -23.35
CA ALA A 425 3.02 -4.45 -22.65
C ALA A 425 4.17 -5.45 -22.74
N SER A 426 4.63 -5.91 -21.56
CA SER A 426 5.59 -7.02 -21.48
C SER A 426 5.01 -8.26 -22.14
N ARG A 427 5.87 -9.08 -22.75
CA ARG A 427 5.45 -10.39 -23.27
C ARG A 427 4.86 -11.21 -22.11
N PRO A 428 3.88 -12.10 -22.35
CA PRO A 428 3.41 -13.02 -21.32
C PRO A 428 4.61 -13.76 -20.72
N GLN A 429 4.81 -13.61 -19.42
CA GLN A 429 5.96 -14.16 -18.71
C GLN A 429 5.58 -14.57 -17.28
N PRO A 430 6.36 -15.43 -16.61
CA PRO A 430 6.16 -15.75 -15.20
C PRO A 430 6.21 -14.50 -14.33
N LEU A 431 5.52 -14.54 -13.18
CA LEU A 431 5.49 -13.40 -12.25
C LEU A 431 6.88 -13.06 -11.70
N ALA A 432 7.76 -14.05 -11.52
CA ALA A 432 9.13 -13.82 -11.08
C ALA A 432 9.92 -12.96 -12.07
N ALA A 433 9.73 -13.15 -13.38
CA ALA A 433 10.33 -12.31 -14.41
C ALA A 433 9.80 -10.87 -14.33
N THR A 434 8.48 -10.71 -14.16
CA THR A 434 7.87 -9.38 -14.00
C THR A 434 8.32 -8.67 -12.72
N LEU A 435 8.51 -9.41 -11.62
CA LEU A 435 9.05 -8.86 -10.38
C LEU A 435 10.49 -8.36 -10.59
N LEU A 436 11.34 -9.11 -11.30
CA LEU A 436 12.68 -8.65 -11.65
C LEU A 436 12.63 -7.39 -12.53
N ASP A 437 11.74 -7.33 -13.53
CA ASP A 437 11.58 -6.13 -14.38
C ASP A 437 11.16 -4.89 -13.57
N LEU A 438 10.26 -5.07 -12.59
CA LEU A 438 9.83 -4.01 -11.69
C LEU A 438 11.01 -3.49 -10.85
N LEU A 439 11.85 -4.39 -10.33
CA LEU A 439 13.02 -4.03 -9.51
C LEU A 439 14.13 -3.39 -10.35
N VAL A 440 14.34 -3.87 -11.58
CA VAL A 440 15.24 -3.26 -12.56
C VAL A 440 14.77 -1.84 -12.90
N GLU A 441 13.47 -1.65 -13.17
CA GLU A 441 12.90 -0.33 -13.44
C GLU A 441 13.13 0.64 -12.26
N PHE A 442 12.92 0.18 -11.02
CA PHE A 442 13.22 0.98 -9.84
C PHE A 442 14.70 1.42 -9.81
N ILE A 443 15.63 0.48 -9.98
CA ILE A 443 17.07 0.77 -9.91
C ILE A 443 17.46 1.84 -10.94
N VAL A 444 17.01 1.71 -12.18
CA VAL A 444 17.41 2.65 -13.25
C VAL A 444 16.70 4.00 -13.17
N SER A 445 15.57 4.09 -12.45
CA SER A 445 14.77 5.32 -12.35
C SER A 445 15.03 6.18 -11.12
N HIS A 446 15.63 5.61 -10.07
CA HIS A 446 15.76 6.28 -8.77
C HIS A 446 17.20 6.75 -8.47
N PHE A 447 17.99 7.08 -9.50
CA PHE A 447 19.30 7.74 -9.35
C PHE A 447 19.12 9.24 -9.04
N MET A 448 18.78 9.54 -7.78
CA MET A 448 18.34 10.86 -7.35
C MET A 448 19.29 11.51 -6.34
N LYS A 449 19.23 12.85 -6.23
CA LYS A 449 19.99 13.62 -5.22
C LYS A 449 19.60 13.23 -3.78
N LYS A 450 18.30 13.06 -3.51
CA LYS A 450 17.79 12.47 -2.26
C LYS A 450 17.79 10.96 -2.46
N PHE A 451 18.95 10.34 -2.30
CA PHE A 451 19.15 8.92 -2.56
C PHE A 451 18.33 8.06 -1.57
N PRO A 452 17.35 7.26 -2.03
CA PRO A 452 16.49 6.47 -1.16
C PRO A 452 17.17 5.16 -0.74
N MET A 453 18.21 5.25 0.10
CA MET A 453 19.05 4.13 0.52
C MET A 453 18.24 2.90 0.99
N GLU A 454 17.26 3.10 1.87
CA GLU A 454 16.44 2.00 2.41
C GLU A 454 15.66 1.26 1.32
N LEU A 455 15.13 1.96 0.32
CA LEU A 455 14.44 1.34 -0.81
C LEU A 455 15.38 0.52 -1.69
N TYR A 456 16.63 0.95 -1.87
CA TYR A 456 17.64 0.17 -2.58
C TYR A 456 18.04 -1.11 -1.83
N LEU A 457 18.14 -1.05 -0.49
CA LEU A 457 18.39 -2.25 0.33
C LEU A 457 17.24 -3.24 0.25
N LEU A 458 15.98 -2.77 0.30
CA LEU A 458 14.82 -3.64 0.10
C LEU A 458 14.81 -4.23 -1.32
N CYS A 459 15.02 -3.40 -2.35
CA CYS A 459 15.03 -3.83 -3.75
C CYS A 459 16.07 -4.92 -4.02
N THR A 460 17.33 -4.68 -3.66
CA THR A 460 18.41 -5.65 -3.84
C THR A 460 18.23 -6.88 -2.95
N GLY A 461 17.65 -6.72 -1.76
CA GLY A 461 17.23 -7.82 -0.90
C GLY A 461 16.15 -8.72 -1.51
N ILE A 462 15.18 -8.17 -2.25
CA ILE A 462 14.17 -8.95 -2.98
C ILE A 462 14.82 -9.71 -4.15
N ILE A 463 15.67 -9.05 -4.93
CA ILE A 463 16.42 -9.70 -6.04
C ILE A 463 17.22 -10.90 -5.50
N HIS A 464 17.93 -10.71 -4.39
CA HIS A 464 18.71 -11.76 -3.73
C HIS A 464 17.84 -12.95 -3.33
N ARG A 465 16.70 -12.72 -2.65
CA ARG A 465 15.75 -13.77 -2.25
C ARG A 465 15.21 -14.59 -3.42
N VAL A 466 14.83 -13.90 -4.50
CA VAL A 466 14.32 -14.54 -5.73
C VAL A 466 15.38 -15.44 -6.35
N ILE A 467 16.64 -14.97 -6.46
CA ILE A 467 17.74 -15.77 -7.01
C ILE A 467 18.10 -16.95 -6.09
N VAL A 468 18.11 -16.73 -4.76
CA VAL A 468 18.35 -17.81 -3.79
C VAL A 468 17.28 -18.89 -3.88
N TYR A 469 16.01 -18.53 -4.11
CA TYR A 469 14.95 -19.50 -4.37
C TYR A 469 15.25 -20.34 -5.62
N GLN A 470 15.64 -19.70 -6.73
CA GLN A 470 15.99 -20.38 -7.97
C GLN A 470 17.15 -21.36 -7.77
N LYS A 471 18.21 -20.94 -7.05
CA LYS A 471 19.32 -21.81 -6.66
C LYS A 471 18.88 -22.99 -5.80
N ARG A 472 18.10 -22.73 -4.74
CA ARG A 472 17.64 -23.76 -3.79
C ARG A 472 16.76 -24.81 -4.46
N CYS A 473 15.85 -24.38 -5.32
CA CYS A 473 14.88 -25.25 -5.99
C CYS A 473 15.32 -25.70 -7.39
N ARG A 474 16.52 -25.28 -7.86
CA ARG A 474 17.05 -25.52 -9.20
C ARG A 474 16.08 -25.13 -10.32
N VAL A 475 15.37 -24.01 -10.12
CA VAL A 475 14.43 -23.49 -11.10
C VAL A 475 15.17 -22.59 -12.08
N ARG A 476 15.01 -22.87 -13.38
CA ARG A 476 15.68 -22.13 -14.45
C ARG A 476 14.72 -21.14 -15.09
N LEU A 477 14.73 -19.91 -14.61
CA LEU A 477 13.90 -18.84 -15.15
C LEU A 477 14.47 -18.36 -16.50
N ILE A 478 13.64 -18.35 -17.53
CA ILE A 478 13.97 -17.73 -18.82
C ILE A 478 13.79 -16.22 -18.66
N TYR A 479 14.90 -15.49 -18.52
CA TYR A 479 14.92 -14.05 -18.23
C TYR A 479 16.10 -13.35 -18.93
N PRO A 480 15.95 -12.12 -19.43
CA PRO A 480 17.05 -11.32 -19.97
C PRO A 480 17.98 -10.81 -18.87
N TRP A 481 18.82 -11.69 -18.32
CA TRP A 481 19.70 -11.38 -17.18
C TRP A 481 20.65 -10.20 -17.39
N LYS A 482 21.04 -9.91 -18.65
CA LYS A 482 21.83 -8.73 -19.02
C LYS A 482 21.22 -7.42 -18.54
N GLU A 483 19.89 -7.29 -18.54
CA GLU A 483 19.20 -6.08 -18.07
C GLU A 483 19.39 -5.89 -16.57
N LEU A 484 19.26 -6.97 -15.80
CA LEU A 484 19.50 -6.97 -14.35
C LEU A 484 20.96 -6.62 -14.01
N TRP A 485 21.92 -7.28 -14.66
CA TRP A 485 23.34 -7.02 -14.41
C TRP A 485 23.71 -5.58 -14.76
N THR A 486 23.21 -5.06 -15.88
CA THR A 486 23.44 -3.67 -16.29
C THR A 486 22.89 -2.68 -15.27
N ALA A 487 21.68 -2.92 -14.74
CA ALA A 487 21.09 -2.08 -13.71
C ALA A 487 21.91 -2.10 -12.41
N LEU A 488 22.34 -3.28 -11.96
CA LEU A 488 23.18 -3.45 -10.77
C LEU A 488 24.56 -2.78 -10.93
N ILE A 489 25.22 -2.93 -12.08
CA ILE A 489 26.48 -2.23 -12.38
C ILE A 489 26.28 -0.72 -12.41
N SER A 490 25.16 -0.24 -12.98
CA SER A 490 24.82 1.18 -13.01
C SER A 490 24.62 1.76 -11.61
N LEU A 491 24.02 0.99 -10.70
CA LEU A 491 23.90 1.36 -9.29
C LEU A 491 25.28 1.48 -8.63
N LEU A 492 26.18 0.50 -8.82
CA LEU A 492 27.54 0.57 -8.30
C LEU A 492 28.30 1.79 -8.85
N LYS A 493 28.17 2.06 -10.16
CA LYS A 493 28.74 3.24 -10.82
C LYS A 493 28.22 4.55 -10.21
N PHE A 494 26.92 4.62 -9.90
CA PHE A 494 26.32 5.78 -9.24
C PHE A 494 26.86 5.96 -7.82
N ILE A 495 27.03 4.88 -7.05
CA ILE A 495 27.61 4.92 -5.70
C ILE A 495 29.03 5.51 -5.74
N VAL A 496 29.88 5.04 -6.65
CA VAL A 496 31.24 5.58 -6.84
C VAL A 496 31.18 7.05 -7.24
N TYR A 497 30.32 7.41 -8.19
CA TYR A 497 30.21 8.78 -8.67
C TYR A 497 29.76 9.77 -7.57
N GLN A 498 28.90 9.35 -6.65
CA GLN A 498 28.36 10.17 -5.56
C GLN A 498 29.00 9.89 -4.19
N GLU A 499 30.10 9.15 -4.15
CA GLU A 499 30.73 8.63 -2.93
C GLU A 499 30.87 9.70 -1.83
N GLN A 500 31.52 10.82 -2.15
CA GLN A 500 31.83 11.89 -1.19
C GLN A 500 30.59 12.48 -0.51
N THR A 501 29.44 12.40 -1.18
CA THR A 501 28.16 12.91 -0.68
C THR A 501 27.39 11.84 0.08
N LEU A 502 27.34 10.61 -0.45
CA LEU A 502 26.51 9.54 0.09
C LEU A 502 27.11 8.91 1.35
N VAL A 503 28.44 8.73 1.41
CA VAL A 503 29.11 8.09 2.56
C VAL A 503 28.87 8.85 3.87
N LYS A 504 28.63 10.16 3.80
CA LYS A 504 28.33 11.02 4.95
C LYS A 504 26.90 10.88 5.47
N LYS A 505 26.02 10.24 4.70
CA LYS A 505 24.57 10.14 4.98
C LYS A 505 24.10 8.72 5.21
N CYS A 506 24.79 7.74 4.62
CA CYS A 506 24.38 6.34 4.64
C CYS A 506 25.55 5.40 4.38
N ASN A 507 25.38 4.15 4.81
CA ASN A 507 26.36 3.08 4.61
C ASN A 507 26.33 2.52 3.18
N ILE A 508 26.96 3.22 2.25
CA ILE A 508 27.06 2.81 0.84
C ILE A 508 27.78 1.46 0.65
N PHE A 509 28.66 1.08 1.58
CA PHE A 509 29.38 -0.18 1.51
C PHE A 509 28.44 -1.37 1.70
N HIS A 510 27.48 -1.27 2.62
CA HIS A 510 26.48 -2.30 2.83
C HIS A 510 25.65 -2.57 1.56
N LEU A 511 25.20 -1.52 0.88
CA LEU A 511 24.47 -1.68 -0.39
C LEU A 511 25.37 -2.28 -1.49
N ALA A 512 26.62 -1.84 -1.59
CA ALA A 512 27.57 -2.41 -2.54
C ALA A 512 27.85 -3.90 -2.25
N ILE A 513 27.92 -4.33 -0.98
CA ILE A 513 28.03 -5.74 -0.60
C ILE A 513 26.84 -6.53 -1.13
N GLN A 514 25.61 -6.05 -0.93
CA GLN A 514 24.40 -6.74 -1.42
C GLN A 514 24.45 -6.94 -2.94
N VAL A 515 24.83 -5.90 -3.69
CA VAL A 515 24.98 -6.00 -5.16
C VAL A 515 26.11 -6.96 -5.57
N VAL A 516 27.28 -6.85 -4.96
CA VAL A 516 28.43 -7.72 -5.27
C VAL A 516 28.12 -9.19 -4.92
N ASN A 517 27.40 -9.44 -3.83
CA ASN A 517 26.99 -10.79 -3.46
C ASN A 517 25.97 -11.39 -4.44
N ILE A 518 25.09 -10.58 -5.04
CA ILE A 518 24.24 -11.03 -6.16
C ILE A 518 25.11 -11.51 -7.33
N PHE A 519 26.14 -10.76 -7.72
CA PHE A 519 27.09 -11.22 -8.75
C PHE A 519 27.80 -12.50 -8.34
N ASN A 520 28.26 -12.60 -7.10
CA ASN A 520 28.93 -13.81 -6.61
C ASN A 520 27.99 -15.04 -6.57
N LEU A 521 26.67 -14.86 -6.38
CA LEU A 521 25.69 -15.93 -6.53
C LEU A 521 25.65 -16.47 -7.97
N PHE A 522 25.62 -15.59 -8.97
CA PHE A 522 25.68 -16.00 -10.39
C PHE A 522 27.01 -16.70 -10.72
N ILE A 523 28.13 -16.13 -10.25
CA ILE A 523 29.46 -16.70 -10.49
C ILE A 523 29.57 -18.11 -9.86
N THR A 524 29.13 -18.27 -8.62
CA THR A 524 29.35 -19.50 -7.83
C THR A 524 28.32 -20.58 -8.13
N TYR A 525 27.06 -20.21 -8.37
CA TYR A 525 25.94 -21.15 -8.46
C TYR A 525 25.09 -21.01 -9.72
N GLY A 526 25.46 -20.16 -10.68
CA GLY A 526 24.68 -19.92 -11.89
C GLY A 526 24.36 -21.20 -12.68
N ASP A 527 25.17 -22.25 -12.61
CA ASP A 527 24.97 -23.55 -13.28
C ASP A 527 23.70 -24.26 -12.77
N THR A 528 23.30 -23.95 -11.53
CA THR A 528 22.11 -24.49 -10.90
C THR A 528 20.82 -23.84 -11.38
N PHE A 529 20.83 -22.58 -11.83
CA PHE A 529 19.61 -21.82 -12.13
C PHE A 529 19.61 -20.98 -13.42
N LEU A 530 20.74 -20.73 -14.08
CA LEU A 530 20.77 -20.13 -15.40
C LEU A 530 20.26 -21.14 -16.44
N ALA A 531 19.43 -20.68 -17.37
CA ALA A 531 18.81 -21.53 -18.37
C ALA A 531 19.82 -22.05 -19.40
N THR A 532 20.84 -21.25 -19.74
CA THR A 532 21.82 -21.58 -20.78
C THR A 532 23.25 -21.25 -20.33
N THR A 533 24.22 -21.94 -20.92
CA THR A 533 25.65 -21.64 -20.72
C THR A 533 26.04 -20.29 -21.34
N SER A 534 25.32 -19.84 -22.38
CA SER A 534 25.51 -18.50 -22.98
C SER A 534 25.33 -17.38 -21.95
N SER A 535 24.44 -17.55 -20.97
CA SER A 535 24.26 -16.56 -19.90
C SER A 535 25.52 -16.40 -19.04
N TYR A 536 26.34 -17.44 -18.88
CA TYR A 536 27.64 -17.31 -18.21
C TYR A 536 28.64 -16.49 -19.04
N ASP A 537 28.69 -16.74 -20.35
CA ASP A 537 29.54 -15.98 -21.27
C ASP A 537 29.19 -14.48 -21.23
N GLU A 538 27.90 -14.17 -21.27
CA GLU A 538 27.37 -12.81 -21.19
C GLU A 538 27.69 -12.14 -19.84
N LEU A 539 27.56 -12.88 -18.73
CA LEU A 539 27.92 -12.36 -17.42
C LEU A 539 29.39 -11.93 -17.37
N TYR A 540 30.29 -12.83 -17.78
CA TYR A 540 31.73 -12.56 -17.76
C TYR A 540 32.12 -11.48 -18.77
N TYR A 541 31.41 -11.40 -19.89
CA TYR A 541 31.54 -10.29 -20.83
C TYR A 541 31.18 -8.96 -20.17
N GLU A 542 30.02 -8.85 -19.53
CA GLU A 542 29.57 -7.59 -18.90
C GLU A 542 30.50 -7.16 -17.75
N LEU A 543 31.00 -8.12 -16.94
CA LEU A 543 32.00 -7.81 -15.90
C LEU A 543 33.29 -7.22 -16.48
N ASN A 544 33.78 -7.77 -17.60
CA ASN A 544 34.99 -7.27 -18.27
C ASN A 544 34.75 -5.94 -18.99
N ARG A 545 33.60 -5.79 -19.65
CA ARG A 545 33.21 -4.58 -20.36
C ARG A 545 33.14 -3.39 -19.40
N GLU A 546 32.63 -3.59 -18.19
CA GLU A 546 32.51 -2.56 -17.15
C GLU A 546 33.62 -2.67 -16.07
N GLU A 547 34.82 -3.20 -16.42
CA GLU A 547 35.98 -3.34 -15.53
C GLU A 547 36.28 -2.07 -14.73
N LYS A 548 36.14 -0.91 -15.39
CA LYS A 548 36.43 0.39 -14.78
C LYS A 548 35.60 0.63 -13.53
N VAL A 549 34.33 0.23 -13.52
CA VAL A 549 33.45 0.40 -12.37
C VAL A 549 33.97 -0.42 -11.18
N PHE A 550 34.32 -1.69 -11.41
CA PHE A 550 34.83 -2.57 -10.35
C PHE A 550 36.21 -2.15 -9.84
N SER A 551 37.10 -1.67 -10.72
CA SER A 551 38.40 -1.14 -10.30
C SER A 551 38.28 0.16 -9.50
N GLU A 552 37.33 1.05 -9.83
CA GLU A 552 37.04 2.26 -9.06
C GLU A 552 36.43 1.94 -7.68
N ILE A 553 35.52 0.96 -7.58
CA ILE A 553 35.01 0.49 -6.28
C ILE A 553 36.15 -0.10 -5.45
N HIS A 554 37.00 -0.93 -6.05
CA HIS A 554 38.12 -1.54 -5.34
C HIS A 554 39.09 -0.47 -4.81
N ALA A 555 39.41 0.54 -5.63
CA ALA A 555 40.22 1.68 -5.21
C ALA A 555 39.55 2.48 -4.09
N MET A 556 38.24 2.73 -4.19
CA MET A 556 37.45 3.38 -3.14
C MET A 556 37.56 2.60 -1.81
N VAL A 557 37.27 1.30 -1.84
CA VAL A 557 37.30 0.43 -0.65
C VAL A 557 38.69 0.41 -0.01
N LEU A 558 39.76 0.27 -0.80
CA LEU A 558 41.13 0.33 -0.28
C LEU A 558 41.43 1.64 0.45
N ARG A 559 40.99 2.79 -0.06
CA ARG A 559 41.15 4.07 0.66
C ARG A 559 40.48 4.02 2.04
N TYR A 560 39.24 3.53 2.12
CA TYR A 560 38.54 3.45 3.42
C TYR A 560 39.13 2.42 4.38
N THR A 561 39.81 1.37 3.90
CA THR A 561 40.53 0.46 4.82
C THR A 561 41.67 1.16 5.57
N THR A 562 42.30 2.16 4.95
CA THR A 562 43.42 2.92 5.53
C THR A 562 42.97 4.06 6.45
N ILE A 563 41.69 4.44 6.41
CA ILE A 563 41.14 5.48 7.28
C ILE A 563 40.96 4.88 8.68
N GLU A 564 41.59 5.50 9.69
CA GLU A 564 41.52 5.03 11.08
C GLU A 564 40.09 5.18 11.63
N GLU A 565 39.49 6.36 11.50
CA GLU A 565 38.14 6.71 11.97
C GLU A 565 37.06 6.52 10.88
N CYS A 566 36.91 5.32 10.34
CA CYS A 566 35.84 5.00 9.40
C CYS A 566 34.65 4.36 10.15
N GLU A 567 33.47 4.99 10.11
CA GLU A 567 32.24 4.49 10.77
C GLU A 567 31.86 3.07 10.30
N TYR A 568 31.99 2.79 9.00
CA TYR A 568 31.55 1.53 8.38
C TYR A 568 32.69 0.53 8.12
N LYS A 569 33.73 0.55 8.95
CA LYS A 569 34.98 -0.20 8.71
C LYS A 569 34.78 -1.70 8.49
N GLU A 570 33.86 -2.32 9.23
CA GLU A 570 33.54 -3.75 9.03
C GLU A 570 33.00 -4.05 7.64
N ASP A 571 32.08 -3.22 7.15
CA ASP A 571 31.47 -3.42 5.83
C ASP A 571 32.46 -3.09 4.71
N VAL A 572 33.39 -2.15 4.93
CA VAL A 572 34.50 -1.91 4.00
C VAL A 572 35.33 -3.20 3.81
N PHE A 573 35.71 -3.87 4.91
CA PHE A 573 36.46 -5.13 4.82
C PHE A 573 35.65 -6.28 4.22
N LYS A 574 34.35 -6.39 4.55
CA LYS A 574 33.46 -7.38 3.92
C LYS A 574 33.37 -7.16 2.42
N LEU A 575 33.18 -5.91 1.97
CA LEU A 575 33.12 -5.57 0.55
C LEU A 575 34.43 -5.92 -0.16
N LEU A 576 35.58 -5.57 0.43
CA LEU A 576 36.89 -5.92 -0.12
C LEU A 576 37.01 -7.43 -0.37
N ASN A 577 36.57 -8.23 0.60
CA ASN A 577 36.61 -9.69 0.50
C ASN A 577 35.62 -10.24 -0.54
N SER A 578 34.40 -9.68 -0.63
CA SER A 578 33.39 -10.10 -1.60
C SER A 578 33.83 -9.81 -3.04
N MET A 579 34.67 -8.82 -3.30
CA MET A 579 35.12 -8.44 -4.65
C MET A 579 36.18 -9.37 -5.26
N VAL A 580 36.80 -10.26 -4.47
CA VAL A 580 37.96 -11.07 -4.89
C VAL A 580 37.71 -11.84 -6.20
N ASN A 581 36.57 -12.52 -6.31
CA ASN A 581 36.26 -13.34 -7.50
C ASN A 581 36.02 -12.48 -8.74
N ILE A 582 35.25 -11.39 -8.61
CA ILE A 582 34.97 -10.48 -9.71
C ILE A 582 36.29 -9.89 -10.27
N LEU A 583 37.17 -9.42 -9.38
CA LEU A 583 38.46 -8.87 -9.78
C LEU A 583 39.38 -9.93 -10.41
N ALA A 584 39.35 -11.16 -9.93
CA ALA A 584 40.12 -12.27 -10.52
C ALA A 584 39.64 -12.61 -11.94
N ILE A 585 38.32 -12.68 -12.16
CA ILE A 585 37.70 -12.90 -13.47
C ILE A 585 38.09 -11.80 -14.45
N ILE A 586 37.91 -10.54 -14.04
CA ILE A 586 38.25 -9.37 -14.87
C ILE A 586 39.73 -9.41 -15.24
N LYS A 587 40.62 -9.59 -14.25
CA LYS A 587 42.07 -9.63 -14.49
C LYS A 587 42.46 -10.73 -15.48
N HIS A 588 41.91 -11.94 -15.31
CA HIS A 588 42.20 -13.08 -16.19
C HIS A 588 41.83 -12.79 -17.64
N PHE A 589 40.58 -12.39 -17.89
CA PHE A 589 40.11 -12.16 -19.25
C PHE A 589 40.71 -10.91 -19.87
N GLN A 590 40.97 -9.85 -19.11
CA GLN A 590 41.68 -8.68 -19.62
C GLN A 590 43.09 -9.01 -20.13
N ILE A 591 43.81 -9.90 -19.44
CA ILE A 591 45.13 -10.37 -19.90
C ILE A 591 44.97 -11.15 -21.21
N LYS A 592 44.08 -12.15 -21.26
CA LYS A 592 43.85 -12.98 -22.45
C LYS A 592 43.37 -12.18 -23.66
N ILE A 593 42.47 -11.22 -23.45
CA ILE A 593 41.96 -10.34 -24.51
C ILE A 593 43.09 -9.46 -25.03
N LYS A 594 43.93 -8.87 -24.16
CA LYS A 594 45.08 -8.05 -24.59
C LYS A 594 46.12 -8.86 -25.36
N GLU A 595 46.44 -10.07 -24.89
CA GLU A 595 47.34 -11.00 -25.61
C GLU A 595 46.79 -11.31 -27.01
N TRP A 596 45.51 -11.66 -27.11
CA TRP A 596 44.86 -11.94 -28.39
C TRP A 596 44.82 -10.72 -29.32
N LEU A 597 44.45 -9.54 -28.82
CA LEU A 597 44.45 -8.29 -29.60
C LEU A 597 45.83 -7.96 -30.15
N SER A 598 46.89 -8.20 -29.36
CA SER A 598 48.27 -7.99 -29.80
C SER A 598 48.70 -9.00 -30.88
N ALA A 599 48.27 -10.26 -30.77
CA ALA A 599 48.59 -11.31 -31.72
C ALA A 599 47.91 -11.10 -33.08
N GLU A 600 46.64 -10.67 -33.07
CA GLU A 600 45.86 -10.39 -34.29
C GLU A 600 46.01 -8.96 -34.82
N SER A 601 46.80 -8.11 -34.14
CA SER A 601 46.94 -6.68 -34.47
C SER A 601 45.61 -5.93 -34.56
N LEU A 602 44.66 -6.26 -33.67
CA LEU A 602 43.33 -5.65 -33.61
C LEU A 602 43.27 -4.57 -32.53
N SER A 603 42.68 -3.42 -32.86
CA SER A 603 42.52 -2.30 -31.92
C SER A 603 41.11 -2.20 -31.34
N THR A 604 40.09 -2.65 -32.06
CA THR A 604 38.67 -2.53 -31.69
C THR A 604 37.95 -3.85 -31.93
N PRO A 605 37.86 -4.72 -30.91
CA PRO A 605 37.13 -5.98 -31.03
C PRO A 605 35.61 -5.77 -30.99
N THR A 606 34.89 -6.64 -31.68
CA THR A 606 33.42 -6.74 -31.60
C THR A 606 32.98 -7.55 -30.37
N GLU A 607 31.71 -7.41 -29.97
CA GLU A 607 31.11 -8.17 -28.84
C GLU A 607 31.25 -9.69 -29.05
N GLU A 608 30.91 -10.19 -30.24
CA GLU A 608 31.03 -11.61 -30.60
C GLU A 608 32.48 -12.11 -30.52
N GLN A 609 33.46 -11.31 -30.93
CA GLN A 609 34.87 -11.67 -30.84
C GLN A 609 35.34 -11.78 -29.38
N ILE A 610 34.91 -10.87 -28.50
CA ILE A 610 35.25 -10.95 -27.08
C ILE A 610 34.59 -12.17 -26.44
N LEU A 611 33.30 -12.42 -26.72
CA LEU A 611 32.59 -13.60 -26.23
C LEU A 611 33.29 -14.90 -26.65
N ALA A 612 33.74 -14.98 -27.91
CA ALA A 612 34.52 -16.13 -28.39
C ALA A 612 35.84 -16.31 -27.63
N GLN A 613 36.49 -15.22 -27.19
CA GLN A 613 37.69 -15.32 -26.34
C GLN A 613 37.38 -15.76 -24.92
N ILE A 614 36.25 -15.33 -24.36
CA ILE A 614 35.78 -15.79 -23.05
C ILE A 614 35.53 -17.30 -23.08
N GLN A 615 34.80 -17.77 -24.08
CA GLN A 615 34.51 -19.19 -24.32
C GLN A 615 35.76 -20.08 -24.44
N LYS A 616 36.84 -19.54 -25.02
CA LYS A 616 38.10 -20.29 -25.18
C LYS A 616 38.96 -20.35 -23.92
N ASN A 617 38.78 -19.43 -22.96
CA ASN A 617 39.71 -19.24 -21.84
C ASN A 617 39.00 -19.31 -20.47
N TYR A 618 38.15 -20.33 -20.28
CA TYR A 618 37.41 -20.56 -19.02
C TYR A 618 38.25 -21.15 -17.86
N ASP A 619 39.57 -21.22 -18.00
CA ASP A 619 40.52 -21.78 -17.04
C ASP A 619 40.72 -20.88 -15.80
N LEU A 620 39.63 -20.69 -15.04
CA LEU A 620 39.57 -19.84 -13.85
C LEU A 620 39.59 -20.67 -12.56
N THR A 621 40.41 -20.26 -11.61
CA THR A 621 40.35 -20.77 -10.23
C THR A 621 39.84 -19.65 -9.32
N LEU A 622 38.60 -19.81 -8.84
CA LEU A 622 37.92 -18.81 -8.00
C LEU A 622 37.87 -19.25 -6.53
N LYS A 623 37.80 -18.27 -5.63
CA LYS A 623 37.64 -18.54 -4.20
C LYS A 623 36.19 -18.97 -3.94
N LEU A 624 35.99 -20.06 -3.21
CA LEU A 624 34.66 -20.43 -2.75
C LEU A 624 34.17 -19.37 -1.75
N GLN A 625 33.02 -18.77 -2.04
CA GLN A 625 32.38 -17.83 -1.14
C GLN A 625 31.24 -18.52 -0.40
N ASP A 626 31.40 -18.60 0.92
CA ASP A 626 30.39 -19.17 1.81
C ASP A 626 29.25 -18.15 2.05
N SER A 627 28.11 -18.66 2.50
CA SER A 627 27.00 -17.87 3.04
C SER A 627 26.30 -16.92 2.07
N LEU A 628 26.55 -17.01 0.76
CA LEU A 628 25.87 -16.19 -0.25
C LEU A 628 24.35 -16.42 -0.32
N GLU A 629 23.88 -17.57 0.16
CA GLU A 629 22.46 -17.94 0.17
C GLU A 629 21.70 -17.47 1.40
N PHE A 630 22.40 -16.99 2.43
CA PHE A 630 21.77 -16.51 3.65
C PHE A 630 21.36 -15.06 3.49
N PHE A 631 20.12 -14.79 3.86
CA PHE A 631 19.60 -13.45 4.07
C PHE A 631 18.90 -13.42 5.43
N GLU A 632 18.88 -12.26 6.06
CA GLU A 632 18.11 -12.04 7.27
C GLU A 632 16.62 -12.14 6.94
N ARG A 633 15.88 -12.96 7.69
CA ARG A 633 14.43 -13.08 7.54
C ARG A 633 13.77 -11.77 7.93
N TYR A 634 12.75 -11.39 7.17
CA TYR A 634 12.01 -10.16 7.44
C TYR A 634 11.48 -10.14 8.88
N THR A 635 11.71 -9.02 9.57
CA THR A 635 11.09 -8.71 10.86
C THR A 635 10.55 -7.28 10.82
N GLU A 636 9.45 -7.05 11.50
CA GLU A 636 8.80 -5.72 11.54
C GLU A 636 9.56 -4.72 12.42
N LYS A 637 10.28 -5.20 13.45
CA LYS A 637 10.90 -4.38 14.50
C LYS A 637 11.78 -3.22 13.99
N PRO A 638 12.64 -3.38 12.96
CA PRO A 638 13.43 -2.26 12.40
C PRO A 638 12.57 -1.14 11.79
N HIS A 639 11.31 -1.43 11.48
CA HIS A 639 10.35 -0.53 10.85
C HIS A 639 9.25 -0.04 11.81
N ASP A 640 9.37 -0.26 13.13
CA ASP A 640 8.34 0.11 14.13
C ASP A 640 7.91 1.58 14.01
N LEU A 641 8.88 2.52 13.96
CA LEU A 641 8.57 3.94 13.77
C LEU A 641 7.83 4.23 12.45
N PHE A 642 8.15 3.50 11.38
CA PHE A 642 7.47 3.63 10.10
C PHE A 642 6.01 3.17 10.20
N PHE A 643 5.75 2.01 10.81
CA PHE A 643 4.39 1.50 11.00
C PHE A 643 3.57 2.37 11.96
N ARG A 644 4.13 2.86 13.06
CA ARG A 644 3.44 3.80 13.96
C ARG A 644 2.96 5.06 13.24
N ASN A 645 3.84 5.66 12.41
CA ASN A 645 3.48 6.85 11.62
C ASN A 645 2.43 6.50 10.55
N LEU A 646 2.58 5.37 9.87
CA LEU A 646 1.63 4.90 8.86
C LEU A 646 0.22 4.66 9.45
N VAL A 647 0.15 3.99 10.61
CA VAL A 647 -1.12 3.75 11.32
C VAL A 647 -1.76 5.06 11.73
N LYS A 648 -0.98 6.01 12.25
CA LYS A 648 -1.47 7.36 12.58
C LYS A 648 -2.07 8.07 11.35
N ASP A 649 -1.40 8.01 10.20
CA ASP A 649 -1.93 8.61 8.96
C ASP A 649 -3.25 7.94 8.54
N VAL A 650 -3.30 6.60 8.60
CA VAL A 650 -4.53 5.83 8.31
C VAL A 650 -5.68 6.19 9.24
N VAL A 651 -5.40 6.39 10.53
CA VAL A 651 -6.40 6.83 11.52
C VAL A 651 -6.93 8.22 11.18
N ILE A 652 -6.04 9.18 10.89
CA ILE A 652 -6.42 10.54 10.53
C ILE A 652 -7.27 10.58 9.26
N ASP A 653 -6.89 9.81 8.24
CA ASP A 653 -7.62 9.74 6.97
C ASP A 653 -8.98 9.06 7.12
N THR A 654 -9.05 7.99 7.92
CA THR A 654 -10.31 7.32 8.28
C THR A 654 -11.25 8.29 8.98
N ARG A 655 -10.75 9.06 9.97
CA ARG A 655 -11.53 10.07 10.70
C ARG A 655 -12.10 11.12 9.76
N LYS A 656 -11.28 11.66 8.85
CA LYS A 656 -11.70 12.65 7.83
C LYS A 656 -12.77 12.08 6.90
N SER A 657 -12.58 10.86 6.42
CA SER A 657 -13.51 10.16 5.52
C SER A 657 -14.88 10.00 6.18
N VAL A 658 -14.91 9.49 7.40
CA VAL A 658 -16.17 9.22 8.12
C VAL A 658 -16.87 10.50 8.55
N TYR A 659 -16.13 11.54 8.93
CA TYR A 659 -16.71 12.85 9.22
C TYR A 659 -17.49 13.41 8.02
N ASN A 660 -16.91 13.34 6.82
CA ASN A 660 -17.58 13.82 5.60
C ASN A 660 -18.87 13.03 5.32
N VAL A 661 -18.86 11.72 5.55
CA VAL A 661 -20.05 10.86 5.37
C VAL A 661 -21.17 11.26 6.34
N ILE A 662 -20.86 11.44 7.62
CA ILE A 662 -21.87 11.73 8.66
C ILE A 662 -22.40 13.15 8.53
N LYS A 663 -21.54 14.12 8.24
CA LYS A 663 -21.95 15.52 8.04
C LYS A 663 -22.89 15.68 6.85
N ASN A 664 -22.63 14.93 5.76
CA ASN A 664 -23.47 14.97 4.57
C ASN A 664 -24.76 14.15 4.70
N TYR A 665 -25.06 13.54 5.86
CA TYR A 665 -26.29 12.76 6.07
C TYR A 665 -27.55 13.56 5.71
N ASN A 666 -27.68 14.79 6.23
CA ASN A 666 -28.84 15.64 5.96
C ASN A 666 -28.87 16.17 4.51
N ALA A 667 -27.71 16.37 3.89
CA ALA A 667 -27.55 16.96 2.54
C ALA A 667 -27.75 15.94 1.40
N ASN A 668 -27.35 14.69 1.60
CA ASN A 668 -27.48 13.64 0.59
C ASN A 668 -28.95 13.23 0.38
N LYS A 669 -29.76 13.31 1.44
CA LYS A 669 -31.18 12.93 1.36
C LYS A 669 -32.09 14.04 0.79
N SER A 670 -31.68 15.30 0.91
CA SER A 670 -32.41 16.41 0.27
C SER A 670 -32.34 16.36 -1.26
N LYS A 671 -31.37 15.62 -1.83
CA LYS A 671 -31.26 15.33 -3.26
C LYS A 671 -32.09 14.12 -3.73
N GLU A 672 -32.51 13.24 -2.82
CA GLU A 672 -33.40 12.10 -3.15
C GLU A 672 -34.89 12.51 -3.16
N ILE A 673 -35.21 13.69 -2.64
CA ILE A 673 -36.59 14.22 -2.51
C ILE A 673 -36.89 15.31 -3.56
N THR A 674 -35.90 15.67 -4.39
CA THR A 674 -36.03 16.55 -5.58
C THR A 674 -35.76 15.77 -6.84
#